data_AF-A0A7M4DYK1-F1
#
_entry.id   AF-A0A7M4DYK1-F1
#
_cell.length_a   1.000
_cell.length_b   1.000
_cell.length_c   1.000
_cell.angle_alpha   90.00
_cell.angle_beta   90.00
_cell.angle_gamma   90.00
#
_symmetry.space_group_name_H-M   'P 1'
#
loop_
_entity.id
_entity.type
_entity.pdbx_description
1 polymer ?
#
loop_
_entity_poly.entity_id
_entity_poly.type
_entity_poly.pdbx_seq_one_letter_code
_entity_poly.pdbx_strand_id
1 'polypeptide(L)'
;MEREYQEIRKQLQRGYNPSMRNECKRLKTFFPYGSGSSWAPTEMAAAGFYYTGVKSGIQCFCCGLVLCATPARLSPDSEHKKFRPQCDFVQGKEVGNILRYDIRVQSVEESPAEPTDRYKEEEARLQSFEAWPFYARGTQPAALSSAGFFFTGEKDKVRCFACGGCLGNWEEGDDPWKEHAKWFPECEFLHHKKSSTLRSTVGSCCVHLIFLISCLFTDMTLEDPEWSQEAQALTEQLRQAYSNTRFSRLPSFGDSTHFAIDLKLLYADLSVVSKDIYNQPLQQLLLPDILANLNSITVLEGEAGGGKTALLRKVAVLWASGCCPMLSGFKLVFYLSLSATKGDQSLIDIICNQLVGFPGSLTEMSLRNILQLLKHQVLFLLDDYGEMNSVPSVIEGLVQKNHFNKHCLLIAVRTNRIREIRKHANIILTIVQFPLYSTLYILRKLFSHNIALVEKFIYKLQVEKAMQTFLKTPLLTVALCAYWVQYPAGNIFNDKAIFKAYLLYNSLKYLEEGDHVSTMVSSCGELALKGLFKPCFDFREEDLFEVGLDGDEALRLGLLSKFTAQRLQPVYQFFHPSFQEFLAGQRMSELLASDVEENLERGLYYLQQINTLRKVSGTYHFLLQYACSYPSKAVPKIINHLFNLIHSKEAFESHSENDELLQHHPELQMVVQAIDGLESEFCLSFFTRLLLNIAISAAYESDTVAMCAPVIFEFLRGKTFSIDSFVSQYNFLLSFFLDFPESLSFPSTFYLNVHGKKNKPKSVFSDIGINLSDLEVPTIDTDYASAFINLNDMSQRVKELENNRNSFFSLVSRFLPDSLMAPFIRAKGRAKISALKFVANDISSLEGADLRNLMVLFSISEHVELCLKDSPGLVESIRPALEQHKECFKKFSLCNVNLSIAEQELLLSLKPVSLFVLLCLSELLFTNLDKFTCLKGLSVYVQNGQNVFDIIPSGFGNLHSMERLLIDNVNFSDGSSRLVGFIQGFQNLRVFHLNTSSFLDCESLLVTVSSCKKLMEIRFTGSFIRDRDMLSFADILPNFLSLTVLDLNDQYITDEEVSQAFASALRCLVNLEELYLPAVYGIKHAAKLIVQQCSHLPLLRCFSFHHSLNDESLLEIATVTCNGGFQKLENLSLSSNHNVTEAGWTNFFQMLSHMPSLKELNVSRMYTQQIKSQATTVKSFVQCVSRLPSLVFIQFYGWLLDAEDLKMFETMKEQHPQSKRLKLSWQWMLPFSPILQE
;
A
#
# COMPACT_ATOMS: atom_id res chain seq x y z
N MET A 1 -15.03 -0.21 13.42
CA MET A 1 -14.60 -1.36 14.25
C MET A 1 -15.64 -1.74 15.28
N GLU A 2 -15.91 -0.98 16.35
CA GLU A 2 -16.82 -1.45 17.43
C GLU A 2 -18.25 -1.78 16.98
N ARG A 3 -18.85 -0.98 16.08
CA ARG A 3 -20.18 -1.30 15.51
C ARG A 3 -20.21 -2.63 14.76
N GLU A 4 -19.14 -2.96 14.05
CA GLU A 4 -19.00 -4.21 13.32
C GLU A 4 -18.85 -5.40 14.28
N TYR A 5 -18.09 -5.23 15.37
CA TYR A 5 -17.95 -6.26 16.41
C TYR A 5 -19.27 -6.55 17.11
N GLN A 6 -20.10 -5.53 17.34
CA GLN A 6 -21.44 -5.71 17.89
C GLN A 6 -22.34 -6.52 16.96
N GLU A 7 -22.24 -6.32 15.65
CA GLU A 7 -23.01 -7.08 14.67
C GLU A 7 -22.60 -8.55 14.63
N ILE A 8 -21.29 -8.85 14.62
CA ILE A 8 -20.76 -10.23 14.71
C ILE A 8 -21.29 -10.92 15.99
N ARG A 9 -21.25 -10.22 17.13
CA ARG A 9 -21.71 -10.76 18.42
C ARG A 9 -23.22 -11.05 18.47
N LYS A 10 -24.03 -10.45 17.60
CA LYS A 10 -25.49 -10.71 17.50
C LYS A 10 -25.79 -11.96 16.68
N GLN A 11 -24.97 -12.25 15.67
CA GLN A 11 -25.17 -13.37 14.74
C GLN A 11 -24.78 -14.73 15.35
N LEU A 12 -23.95 -14.73 16.39
CA LEU A 12 -23.40 -15.95 16.99
C LEU A 12 -24.20 -16.42 18.21
N GLN A 13 -24.60 -17.70 18.20
CA GLN A 13 -25.30 -18.34 19.30
C GLN A 13 -24.39 -18.47 20.53
N ARG A 14 -24.93 -18.25 21.73
CA ARG A 14 -24.18 -18.35 22.99
C ARG A 14 -24.53 -19.64 23.73
N GLY A 15 -23.53 -20.46 24.05
CA GLY A 15 -23.72 -21.70 24.79
C GLY A 15 -22.53 -22.66 24.65
N TYR A 16 -22.63 -23.80 25.32
CA TYR A 16 -21.65 -24.88 25.20
C TYR A 16 -21.74 -25.55 23.82
N ASN A 17 -20.61 -25.73 23.14
CA ASN A 17 -20.54 -26.36 21.83
C ASN A 17 -19.81 -27.73 21.93
N PRO A 18 -20.55 -28.85 21.88
CA PRO A 18 -19.97 -30.19 22.04
C PRO A 18 -19.07 -30.60 20.87
N SER A 19 -19.31 -30.11 19.66
CA SER A 19 -18.51 -30.43 18.47
C SER A 19 -17.09 -29.86 18.52
N MET A 20 -16.85 -28.86 19.37
CA MET A 20 -15.59 -28.13 19.50
C MET A 20 -14.83 -28.48 20.78
N ARG A 21 -15.16 -29.60 21.44
CA ARG A 21 -14.44 -30.14 22.60
C ARG A 21 -13.00 -30.57 22.29
N ASN A 22 -12.76 -31.02 21.07
CA ASN A 22 -11.46 -31.46 20.60
C ASN A 22 -10.61 -30.27 20.13
N GLU A 23 -9.46 -30.06 20.78
CA GLU A 23 -8.53 -28.98 20.45
C GLU A 23 -8.06 -29.02 19.00
N CYS A 24 -7.79 -30.21 18.44
CA CYS A 24 -7.43 -30.36 17.04
C CYS A 24 -8.57 -29.95 16.10
N LYS A 25 -9.83 -30.22 16.44
CA LYS A 25 -10.99 -29.73 15.65
C LYS A 25 -11.08 -28.22 15.70
N ARG A 26 -10.92 -27.62 16.89
CA ARG A 26 -10.85 -26.15 17.04
C ARG A 26 -9.73 -25.58 16.18
N LEU A 27 -8.55 -26.18 16.21
CA LEU A 27 -7.40 -25.72 15.44
C LEU A 27 -7.65 -25.78 13.92
N LYS A 28 -8.31 -26.83 13.43
CA LYS A 28 -8.69 -26.97 12.01
C LYS A 28 -9.68 -25.89 11.55
N THR A 29 -10.51 -25.34 12.44
CA THR A 29 -11.37 -24.19 12.08
C THR A 29 -10.57 -22.96 11.65
N PHE A 30 -9.31 -22.84 12.06
CA PHE A 30 -8.47 -21.68 11.72
C PHE A 30 -7.74 -21.79 10.38
N PHE A 31 -7.90 -22.87 9.60
CA PHE A 31 -7.30 -22.96 8.27
C PHE A 31 -7.71 -21.81 7.32
N PRO A 32 -8.99 -21.38 7.23
CA PRO A 32 -9.37 -20.19 6.47
C PRO A 32 -9.15 -18.87 7.23
N TYR A 33 -8.60 -18.88 8.45
CA TYR A 33 -8.43 -17.68 9.25
C TYR A 33 -7.29 -16.81 8.73
N GLY A 34 -7.55 -15.52 8.52
CA GLY A 34 -6.57 -14.60 7.94
C GLY A 34 -5.25 -14.53 8.71
N SER A 35 -4.15 -14.35 7.99
CA SER A 35 -2.77 -14.30 8.55
C SER A 35 -2.46 -13.06 9.40
N GLY A 36 -3.32 -12.03 9.36
CA GLY A 36 -3.12 -10.75 10.08
C GLY A 36 -3.39 -10.77 11.59
N SER A 37 -3.68 -11.92 12.17
CA SER A 37 -3.92 -12.06 13.62
C SER A 37 -2.62 -11.99 14.43
N SER A 38 -2.64 -11.25 15.54
CA SER A 38 -1.51 -11.21 16.49
C SER A 38 -1.40 -12.49 17.35
N TRP A 39 -2.47 -13.29 17.41
CA TRP A 39 -2.52 -14.54 18.16
C TRP A 39 -2.39 -15.74 17.23
N ALA A 40 -1.60 -16.72 17.64
CA ALA A 40 -1.48 -17.97 16.90
C ALA A 40 -2.76 -18.83 17.07
N PRO A 41 -3.19 -19.55 16.03
CA PRO A 41 -4.30 -20.50 16.12
C PRO A 41 -4.19 -21.50 17.26
N THR A 42 -2.98 -21.98 17.56
CA THR A 42 -2.73 -22.88 18.69
C THR A 42 -2.96 -22.23 20.03
N GLU A 43 -2.54 -20.98 20.23
CA GLU A 43 -2.85 -20.24 21.46
C GLU A 43 -4.36 -20.06 21.64
N MET A 44 -5.08 -19.77 20.55
CA MET A 44 -6.53 -19.60 20.58
C MET A 44 -7.26 -20.92 20.86
N ALA A 45 -6.88 -22.01 20.17
CA ALA A 45 -7.46 -23.33 20.36
C ALA A 45 -7.21 -23.88 21.78
N ALA A 46 -6.00 -23.68 22.31
CA ALA A 46 -5.64 -24.06 23.68
C ALA A 46 -6.42 -23.24 24.73
N ALA A 47 -6.70 -21.96 24.47
CA ALA A 47 -7.56 -21.13 25.32
C ALA A 47 -9.08 -21.42 25.16
N GLY A 48 -9.43 -22.46 24.40
CA GLY A 48 -10.80 -22.93 24.20
C GLY A 48 -11.56 -22.21 23.08
N PHE A 49 -10.90 -21.43 22.22
CA PHE A 49 -11.55 -20.73 21.11
C PHE A 49 -11.50 -21.52 19.80
N TYR A 50 -12.56 -21.41 19.01
CA TYR A 50 -12.60 -21.84 17.61
C TYR A 50 -13.00 -20.66 16.71
N TYR A 51 -12.62 -20.71 15.43
CA TYR A 51 -13.05 -19.73 14.45
C TYR A 51 -14.48 -20.02 13.99
N THR A 52 -15.33 -18.99 14.01
CA THR A 52 -16.76 -19.14 13.75
C THR A 52 -17.14 -19.13 12.27
N GLY A 53 -16.21 -18.77 11.36
CA GLY A 53 -16.51 -18.51 9.95
C GLY A 53 -17.06 -17.11 9.67
N VAL A 54 -17.39 -16.33 10.69
CA VAL A 54 -17.95 -14.97 10.56
C VAL A 54 -16.85 -13.93 10.78
N LYS A 55 -16.33 -13.36 9.67
CA LYS A 55 -15.30 -12.30 9.67
C LYS A 55 -14.07 -12.66 10.51
N SER A 56 -13.78 -11.94 11.60
CA SER A 56 -12.66 -12.22 12.51
C SER A 56 -13.09 -12.88 13.83
N GLY A 57 -14.37 -13.23 13.97
CA GLY A 57 -14.96 -13.69 15.23
C GLY A 57 -14.49 -15.07 15.65
N ILE A 58 -13.89 -15.16 16.84
CA ILE A 58 -13.53 -16.41 17.52
C ILE A 58 -14.44 -16.62 18.73
N GLN A 59 -14.77 -17.86 19.05
CA GLN A 59 -15.73 -18.18 20.09
C GLN A 59 -15.26 -19.29 21.02
N CYS A 60 -15.44 -19.10 22.33
CA CYS A 60 -15.13 -20.12 23.32
C CYS A 60 -16.15 -21.27 23.23
N PHE A 61 -15.69 -22.52 23.12
CA PHE A 61 -16.57 -23.69 23.07
C PHE A 61 -17.35 -23.92 24.37
N CYS A 62 -16.82 -23.46 25.51
CA CYS A 62 -17.42 -23.72 26.82
C CYS A 62 -18.43 -22.63 27.22
N CYS A 63 -18.02 -21.36 27.30
CA CYS A 63 -18.88 -20.27 27.77
C CYS A 63 -19.53 -19.43 26.64
N GLY A 64 -19.18 -19.68 25.38
CA GLY A 64 -19.70 -18.93 24.24
C GLY A 64 -19.18 -17.49 24.13
N LEU A 65 -18.12 -17.09 24.85
CA LEU A 65 -17.48 -15.77 24.71
C LEU A 65 -17.00 -15.56 23.28
N VAL A 66 -17.39 -14.43 22.67
CA VAL A 66 -16.94 -14.03 21.33
C VAL A 66 -15.94 -12.88 21.41
N LEU A 67 -14.75 -13.10 20.84
CA LEU A 67 -13.71 -12.09 20.66
C LEU A 67 -13.52 -11.81 19.17
N CYS A 68 -13.31 -10.54 18.80
CA CYS A 68 -13.09 -10.14 17.40
C CYS A 68 -11.74 -9.43 17.19
N ALA A 69 -11.06 -9.07 18.28
CA ALA A 69 -9.78 -8.38 18.30
C ALA A 69 -8.73 -9.25 18.97
N THR A 70 -7.51 -9.22 18.43
CA THR A 70 -6.36 -10.00 18.92
C THR A 70 -5.25 -9.05 19.37
N PRO A 71 -5.36 -8.44 20.57
CA PRO A 71 -4.37 -7.49 21.07
C PRO A 71 -3.02 -8.18 21.32
N ALA A 72 -1.92 -7.56 20.88
CA ALA A 72 -0.59 -8.13 20.98
C ALA A 72 -0.09 -8.33 22.43
N ARG A 73 -0.46 -7.43 23.35
CA ARG A 73 -0.03 -7.46 24.77
C ARG A 73 -0.61 -8.61 25.58
N LEU A 74 -1.81 -9.04 25.21
CA LEU A 74 -2.57 -9.98 26.02
C LEU A 74 -2.60 -11.32 25.30
N SER A 75 -2.60 -12.40 26.06
CA SER A 75 -2.82 -13.74 25.53
C SER A 75 -4.32 -14.01 25.38
N PRO A 76 -4.74 -14.92 24.48
CA PRO A 76 -6.13 -15.35 24.39
C PRO A 76 -6.69 -15.79 25.74
N ASP A 77 -5.90 -16.53 26.53
CA ASP A 77 -6.29 -17.01 27.85
C ASP A 77 -6.53 -15.86 28.85
N SER A 78 -5.62 -14.88 28.90
CA SER A 78 -5.79 -13.72 29.78
C SER A 78 -7.02 -12.87 29.45
N GLU A 79 -7.35 -12.70 28.17
CA GLU A 79 -8.57 -11.99 27.75
C GLU A 79 -9.81 -12.82 28.04
N HIS A 80 -9.75 -14.14 27.85
CA HIS A 80 -10.82 -15.06 28.24
C HIS A 80 -11.11 -14.93 29.74
N LYS A 81 -10.08 -15.02 30.58
CA LYS A 81 -10.19 -14.87 32.04
C LYS A 81 -10.70 -13.51 32.47
N LYS A 82 -10.31 -12.44 31.76
CA LYS A 82 -10.76 -11.07 32.04
C LYS A 82 -12.25 -10.87 31.74
N PHE A 83 -12.73 -11.33 30.59
CA PHE A 83 -14.12 -11.13 30.18
C PHE A 83 -15.09 -12.18 30.75
N ARG A 84 -14.62 -13.40 31.00
CA ARG A 84 -15.42 -14.52 31.54
C ARG A 84 -14.63 -15.34 32.58
N PRO A 85 -14.32 -14.77 33.76
CA PRO A 85 -13.61 -15.48 34.83
C PRO A 85 -14.41 -16.66 35.41
N GLN A 86 -15.73 -16.71 35.16
CA GLN A 86 -16.63 -17.77 35.62
C GLN A 86 -16.76 -18.93 34.63
N CYS A 87 -16.06 -18.91 33.50
CA CYS A 87 -16.08 -20.03 32.55
C CYS A 87 -15.49 -21.29 33.21
N ASP A 88 -16.24 -22.40 33.21
CA ASP A 88 -15.81 -23.67 33.82
C ASP A 88 -14.50 -24.19 33.21
N PHE A 89 -14.27 -23.98 31.91
CA PHE A 89 -12.99 -24.27 31.25
C PHE A 89 -11.83 -23.45 31.84
N VAL A 90 -12.02 -22.13 32.02
CA VAL A 90 -10.99 -21.23 32.59
C VAL A 90 -10.73 -21.54 34.07
N GLN A 91 -11.73 -22.05 34.78
CA GLN A 91 -11.60 -22.51 36.16
C GLN A 91 -10.90 -23.88 36.28
N GLY A 92 -10.58 -24.54 35.16
CA GLY A 92 -9.95 -25.85 35.15
C GLY A 92 -10.90 -27.00 35.55
N LYS A 93 -12.21 -26.79 35.49
CA LYS A 93 -13.19 -27.88 35.73
C LYS A 93 -13.25 -28.83 34.54
N GLU A 94 -13.63 -30.08 34.80
CA GLU A 94 -13.84 -31.09 33.77
C GLU A 94 -15.07 -30.73 32.91
N VAL A 95 -14.80 -30.18 31.73
CA VAL A 95 -15.80 -29.79 30.72
C VAL A 95 -15.69 -30.64 29.46
N GLY A 96 -14.97 -31.78 29.52
CA GLY A 96 -14.80 -32.69 28.41
C GLY A 96 -13.84 -32.17 27.33
N ASN A 97 -12.90 -31.28 27.65
CA ASN A 97 -11.89 -30.81 26.70
C ASN A 97 -10.92 -31.96 26.37
N ILE A 98 -10.73 -32.24 25.08
CA ILE A 98 -9.78 -33.25 24.58
C ILE A 98 -8.54 -32.52 24.09
N LEU A 99 -7.37 -32.80 24.69
CA LEU A 99 -6.12 -32.11 24.38
C LEU A 99 -5.58 -32.53 23.01
N ARG A 100 -4.74 -31.67 22.42
CA ARG A 100 -4.13 -31.86 21.09
C ARG A 100 -3.50 -33.23 20.83
N TYR A 101 -2.92 -33.85 21.87
CA TYR A 101 -2.18 -35.11 21.75
C TYR A 101 -2.88 -36.29 22.43
N ASP A 102 -4.08 -36.11 22.98
CA ASP A 102 -4.79 -37.20 23.64
C ASP A 102 -5.17 -38.29 22.61
N ILE A 103 -4.97 -39.54 22.99
CA ILE A 103 -5.38 -40.70 22.20
C ILE A 103 -6.68 -41.30 22.72
N ARG A 104 -7.37 -42.01 21.84
CA ARG A 104 -8.67 -42.62 22.13
C ARG A 104 -8.54 -43.86 23.01
N VAL A 105 -7.48 -44.65 22.80
CA VAL A 105 -7.14 -45.81 23.65
C VAL A 105 -6.57 -45.29 24.96
N GLN A 106 -7.12 -45.77 26.08
CA GLN A 106 -6.79 -45.30 27.42
C GLN A 106 -6.07 -46.40 28.20
N SER A 107 -5.03 -46.05 28.95
CA SER A 107 -4.39 -46.96 29.91
C SER A 107 -5.27 -47.10 31.14
N VAL A 108 -5.37 -48.32 31.67
CA VAL A 108 -6.05 -48.59 32.93
C VAL A 108 -5.05 -48.35 34.07
N GLU A 109 -5.31 -47.37 34.93
CA GLU A 109 -4.64 -47.33 36.24
C GLU A 109 -5.20 -48.48 37.08
N GLU A 110 -4.32 -49.21 37.78
CA GLU A 110 -4.64 -50.38 38.60
C GLU A 110 -5.52 -49.99 39.79
N SER A 111 -6.82 -49.83 39.57
CA SER A 111 -7.84 -49.87 40.63
C SER A 111 -8.25 -51.33 40.90
N PRO A 112 -8.65 -51.69 42.13
CA PRO A 112 -8.87 -53.08 42.52
C PRO A 112 -9.97 -53.67 41.64
N ALA A 113 -9.66 -54.81 41.01
CA ALA A 113 -10.49 -55.52 40.04
C ALA A 113 -11.95 -55.61 40.51
N GLU A 114 -12.82 -54.73 40.00
CA GLU A 114 -14.25 -55.00 40.00
C GLU A 114 -14.48 -56.23 39.12
N PRO A 115 -15.26 -57.24 39.58
CA PRO A 115 -15.48 -58.45 38.80
C PRO A 115 -16.15 -58.09 37.46
N THR A 116 -15.42 -58.26 36.35
CA THR A 116 -15.94 -58.10 34.98
C THR A 116 -17.15 -59.00 34.70
N ASP A 117 -17.34 -60.06 35.51
CA ASP A 117 -18.50 -60.93 35.52
C ASP A 117 -19.84 -60.19 35.71
N ARG A 118 -19.88 -59.10 36.49
CA ARG A 118 -21.10 -58.29 36.71
C ARG A 118 -21.59 -57.62 35.42
N TYR A 119 -20.69 -57.34 34.49
CA TYR A 119 -20.97 -56.59 33.27
C TYR A 119 -21.19 -57.48 32.04
N LYS A 120 -21.35 -58.79 32.22
CA LYS A 120 -21.77 -59.72 31.16
C LYS A 120 -23.19 -59.41 30.67
N GLU A 121 -24.08 -59.01 31.56
CA GLU A 121 -25.44 -58.57 31.24
C GLU A 121 -25.46 -57.13 30.70
N GLU A 122 -26.24 -56.88 29.64
CA GLU A 122 -26.29 -55.57 28.98
C GLU A 122 -26.95 -54.51 29.86
N GLU A 123 -28.00 -54.88 30.60
CA GLU A 123 -28.70 -54.02 31.55
C GLU A 123 -27.75 -53.53 32.66
N ALA A 124 -26.87 -54.39 33.17
CA ALA A 124 -25.86 -54.00 34.17
C ALA A 124 -24.82 -53.02 33.59
N ARG A 125 -24.45 -53.18 32.31
CA ARG A 125 -23.62 -52.20 31.61
C ARG A 125 -24.35 -50.87 31.44
N LEU A 126 -25.61 -50.89 31.06
CA LEU A 126 -26.41 -49.67 30.88
C LEU A 126 -26.58 -48.89 32.19
N GLN A 127 -26.79 -49.59 33.31
CA GLN A 127 -26.89 -48.98 34.64
C GLN A 127 -25.60 -48.26 35.07
N SER A 128 -24.43 -48.70 34.60
CA SER A 128 -23.16 -48.04 34.93
C SER A 128 -23.09 -46.59 34.45
N PHE A 129 -23.90 -46.19 33.46
CA PHE A 129 -23.90 -44.85 32.86
C PHE A 129 -24.79 -43.83 33.58
N GLU A 130 -25.28 -44.10 34.80
CA GLU A 130 -26.10 -43.15 35.57
C GLU A 130 -25.41 -41.79 35.76
N ALA A 131 -24.09 -41.81 35.96
CA ALA A 131 -23.25 -40.63 36.10
C ALA A 131 -22.52 -40.22 34.79
N TRP A 132 -23.02 -40.62 33.62
CA TRP A 132 -22.40 -40.29 32.34
C TRP A 132 -22.31 -38.77 32.12
N PRO A 133 -21.13 -38.21 31.83
CA PRO A 133 -20.92 -36.78 31.83
C PRO A 133 -21.74 -36.06 30.77
N PHE A 134 -22.22 -34.86 31.10
CA PHE A 134 -23.10 -34.08 30.21
C PHE A 134 -22.50 -33.84 28.83
N TYR A 135 -21.17 -33.67 28.75
CA TYR A 135 -20.45 -33.36 27.52
C TYR A 135 -20.31 -34.56 26.57
N ALA A 136 -20.46 -35.79 27.06
CA ALA A 136 -20.34 -37.03 26.28
C ALA A 136 -21.71 -37.64 25.90
N ARG A 137 -22.82 -36.97 26.23
CA ARG A 137 -24.19 -37.43 25.93
C ARG A 137 -24.51 -37.56 24.45
N GLY A 138 -23.66 -36.99 23.56
CA GLY A 138 -23.75 -37.20 22.11
C GLY A 138 -23.57 -38.67 21.70
N THR A 139 -22.90 -39.48 22.53
CA THR A 139 -22.83 -40.93 22.38
C THR A 139 -23.77 -41.57 23.38
N GLN A 140 -24.78 -42.30 22.88
CA GLN A 140 -25.84 -42.84 23.73
C GLN A 140 -25.33 -44.02 24.59
N PRO A 141 -25.56 -44.02 25.91
CA PRO A 141 -25.22 -45.13 26.80
C PRO A 141 -25.71 -46.50 26.33
N ALA A 142 -26.89 -46.57 25.70
CA ALA A 142 -27.42 -47.80 25.11
C ALA A 142 -26.56 -48.31 23.94
N ALA A 143 -26.04 -47.42 23.10
CA ALA A 143 -25.16 -47.80 21.99
C ALA A 143 -23.79 -48.29 22.52
N LEU A 144 -23.25 -47.64 23.56
CA LEU A 144 -22.01 -48.07 24.22
C LEU A 144 -22.17 -49.45 24.91
N SER A 145 -23.29 -49.63 25.63
CA SER A 145 -23.60 -50.88 26.35
C SER A 145 -23.84 -52.05 25.40
N SER A 146 -24.56 -51.82 24.30
CA SER A 146 -24.77 -52.84 23.26
C SER A 146 -23.45 -53.25 22.58
N ALA A 147 -22.53 -52.30 22.37
CA ALA A 147 -21.17 -52.54 21.85
C ALA A 147 -20.23 -53.21 22.86
N GLY A 148 -20.71 -53.57 24.05
CA GLY A 148 -19.97 -54.32 25.07
C GLY A 148 -19.18 -53.45 26.05
N PHE A 149 -19.45 -52.15 26.11
CA PHE A 149 -18.77 -51.23 27.03
C PHE A 149 -19.59 -50.92 28.28
N PHE A 150 -18.92 -50.74 29.42
CA PHE A 150 -19.47 -50.16 30.64
C PHE A 150 -18.67 -48.90 31.04
N PHE A 151 -19.29 -47.98 31.77
CA PHE A 151 -18.66 -46.76 32.23
C PHE A 151 -17.73 -47.04 33.42
N THR A 152 -16.52 -46.48 33.37
CA THR A 152 -15.50 -46.67 34.44
C THR A 152 -15.67 -45.74 35.64
N GLY A 153 -16.59 -44.77 35.57
CA GLY A 153 -16.76 -43.73 36.60
C GLY A 153 -15.83 -42.52 36.42
N GLU A 154 -14.84 -42.61 35.54
CA GLU A 154 -13.88 -41.54 35.28
C GLU A 154 -14.09 -40.89 33.90
N LYS A 155 -14.25 -39.56 33.88
CA LYS A 155 -14.43 -38.76 32.66
C LYS A 155 -15.45 -39.40 31.72
N ASP A 156 -15.10 -39.63 30.45
CA ASP A 156 -15.88 -40.37 29.47
C ASP A 156 -15.25 -41.74 29.12
N LYS A 157 -14.43 -42.30 30.04
CA LYS A 157 -13.75 -43.57 29.80
C LYS A 157 -14.72 -44.74 29.95
N VAL A 158 -14.77 -45.59 28.93
CA VAL A 158 -15.54 -46.83 28.92
C VAL A 158 -14.60 -48.03 28.75
N ARG A 159 -14.97 -49.16 29.33
CA ARG A 159 -14.18 -50.40 29.26
C ARG A 159 -15.03 -51.55 28.73
N CYS A 160 -14.46 -52.37 27.86
CA CYS A 160 -15.14 -53.56 27.38
C CYS A 160 -15.13 -54.66 28.44
N PHE A 161 -16.28 -55.31 28.67
CA PHE A 161 -16.37 -56.42 29.64
C PHE A 161 -15.61 -57.68 29.18
N ALA A 162 -15.41 -57.87 27.87
CA ALA A 162 -14.82 -59.06 27.29
C ALA A 162 -13.30 -58.91 27.05
N CYS A 163 -12.88 -57.95 26.23
CA CYS A 163 -11.45 -57.76 25.92
C CYS A 163 -10.71 -56.87 26.92
N GLY A 164 -11.41 -56.25 27.87
CA GLY A 164 -10.82 -55.28 28.81
C GLY A 164 -10.37 -53.96 28.16
N GLY A 165 -10.50 -53.81 26.84
CA GLY A 165 -10.10 -52.63 26.09
C GLY A 165 -10.80 -51.37 26.60
N CYS A 166 -10.02 -50.31 26.85
CA CYS A 166 -10.52 -49.05 27.38
C CYS A 166 -10.43 -47.94 26.34
N LEU A 167 -11.56 -47.26 26.09
CA LEU A 167 -11.68 -46.12 25.18
C LEU A 167 -12.19 -44.90 25.94
N GLY A 168 -11.68 -43.72 25.62
CA GLY A 168 -12.19 -42.43 26.11
C GLY A 168 -12.22 -41.40 24.99
N ASN A 169 -12.46 -40.13 25.32
CA ASN A 169 -12.52 -39.02 24.35
C ASN A 169 -13.62 -39.22 23.30
N TRP A 170 -14.84 -39.53 23.74
CA TRP A 170 -15.99 -39.76 22.86
C TRP A 170 -16.56 -38.45 22.33
N GLU A 171 -16.74 -38.41 21.01
CA GLU A 171 -17.30 -37.28 20.28
C GLU A 171 -18.69 -37.61 19.71
N GLU A 172 -19.45 -36.56 19.42
CA GLU A 172 -20.76 -36.69 18.80
C GLU A 172 -20.65 -37.27 17.38
N GLY A 173 -21.42 -38.31 17.09
CA GLY A 173 -21.38 -39.05 15.82
C GLY A 173 -20.45 -40.27 15.80
N ASP A 174 -19.68 -40.51 16.86
CA ASP A 174 -18.89 -41.73 16.99
C ASP A 174 -19.80 -42.97 17.12
N ASP A 175 -19.48 -44.01 16.36
CA ASP A 175 -20.17 -45.30 16.39
C ASP A 175 -19.39 -46.26 17.31
N PRO A 176 -19.95 -46.64 18.49
CA PRO A 176 -19.26 -47.50 19.44
C PRO A 176 -18.81 -48.83 18.87
N TRP A 177 -19.56 -49.42 17.94
CA TRP A 177 -19.22 -50.70 17.33
C TRP A 177 -18.03 -50.59 16.38
N LYS A 178 -18.05 -49.56 15.51
CA LYS A 178 -16.94 -49.31 14.58
C LYS A 178 -15.66 -48.99 15.34
N GLU A 179 -15.77 -48.18 16.39
CA GLU A 179 -14.63 -47.78 17.18
C GLU A 179 -14.09 -48.95 18.03
N HIS A 180 -14.96 -49.80 18.59
CA HIS A 180 -14.52 -51.04 19.24
C HIS A 180 -13.78 -51.95 18.25
N ALA A 181 -14.32 -52.16 17.06
CA ALA A 181 -13.69 -52.99 16.02
C ALA A 181 -12.40 -52.40 15.47
N LYS A 182 -12.29 -51.07 15.43
CA LYS A 182 -11.11 -50.35 14.95
C LYS A 182 -9.93 -50.48 15.92
N TRP A 183 -10.18 -50.36 17.23
CA TRP A 183 -9.12 -50.33 18.24
C TRP A 183 -8.86 -51.69 18.89
N PHE A 184 -9.86 -52.56 19.01
CA PHE A 184 -9.74 -53.91 19.59
C PHE A 184 -10.39 -54.97 18.67
N PRO A 185 -9.84 -55.20 17.47
CA PRO A 185 -10.41 -56.11 16.47
C PRO A 185 -10.52 -57.57 16.93
N GLU A 186 -9.63 -58.04 17.81
CA GLU A 186 -9.58 -59.42 18.34
C GLU A 186 -10.54 -59.69 19.50
N CYS A 187 -11.42 -58.75 19.83
CA CYS A 187 -12.36 -58.91 20.94
C CYS A 187 -13.35 -60.06 20.66
N GLU A 188 -13.33 -61.10 21.50
CA GLU A 188 -14.21 -62.28 21.38
C GLU A 188 -15.70 -61.90 21.27
N PHE A 189 -16.14 -60.87 22.01
CA PHE A 189 -17.50 -60.35 21.92
C PHE A 189 -17.88 -59.84 20.53
N LEU A 190 -16.96 -59.15 19.83
CA LEU A 190 -17.17 -58.69 18.47
C LEU A 190 -17.22 -59.85 17.48
N HIS A 191 -16.38 -60.88 17.67
CA HIS A 191 -16.38 -62.09 16.85
C HIS A 191 -17.68 -62.89 16.98
N HIS A 192 -18.22 -63.03 18.20
CA HIS A 192 -19.49 -63.72 18.45
C HIS A 192 -20.71 -62.98 17.89
N LYS A 193 -20.74 -61.64 17.92
CA LYS A 193 -21.84 -60.84 17.31
C LYS A 193 -21.75 -60.73 15.78
N LYS A 194 -20.55 -60.81 15.19
CA LYS A 194 -20.33 -60.84 13.72
C LYS A 194 -20.96 -62.07 13.04
N SER A 195 -21.19 -63.17 13.75
CA SER A 195 -21.80 -64.37 13.16
C SER A 195 -23.32 -64.28 12.97
N SER A 196 -24.01 -63.35 13.64
CA SER A 196 -25.47 -63.26 13.61
C SER A 196 -26.05 -62.03 12.88
N THR A 197 -25.34 -60.90 12.76
CA THR A 197 -25.89 -59.72 12.05
C THR A 197 -24.79 -58.73 11.65
N LEU A 198 -24.33 -58.74 10.38
CA LEU A 198 -23.67 -57.65 9.64
C LEU A 198 -23.01 -58.21 8.35
N ARG A 199 -23.83 -58.56 7.35
CA ARG A 199 -23.39 -58.77 5.96
C ARG A 199 -24.06 -57.75 5.03
N SER A 200 -23.71 -56.48 5.15
CA SER A 200 -23.86 -55.51 4.07
C SER A 200 -23.15 -54.21 4.44
N THR A 201 -22.43 -53.64 3.48
CA THR A 201 -21.69 -52.36 3.52
C THR A 201 -20.36 -52.32 4.29
N VAL A 202 -19.33 -52.98 3.74
CA VAL A 202 -17.95 -52.48 3.83
C VAL A 202 -17.37 -52.42 2.42
N GLY A 203 -17.18 -51.21 1.91
CA GLY A 203 -16.39 -50.95 0.72
C GLY A 203 -14.93 -51.29 0.98
N SER A 204 -14.37 -52.13 0.10
CA SER A 204 -13.00 -52.62 0.09
C SER A 204 -11.98 -51.48 -0.06
N CYS A 205 -11.12 -51.28 0.94
CA CYS A 205 -9.67 -50.98 0.78
C CYS A 205 -8.89 -50.71 2.09
N CYS A 206 -9.52 -50.56 3.27
CA CYS A 206 -8.76 -50.27 4.51
C CYS A 206 -8.68 -51.42 5.52
N VAL A 207 -9.39 -52.54 5.31
CA VAL A 207 -9.52 -53.60 6.33
C VAL A 207 -8.32 -54.57 6.35
N HIS A 208 -7.55 -54.65 5.26
CA HIS A 208 -6.41 -55.58 5.17
C HIS A 208 -5.14 -55.04 5.85
N LEU A 209 -4.96 -53.72 5.93
CA LEU A 209 -3.76 -53.12 6.53
C LEU A 209 -3.80 -53.18 8.07
N ILE A 210 -4.98 -53.04 8.67
CA ILE A 210 -5.17 -53.17 10.13
C ILE A 210 -5.19 -54.64 10.55
N PHE A 211 -5.70 -55.54 9.71
CA PHE A 211 -5.62 -56.99 9.92
C PHE A 211 -4.17 -57.48 10.04
N LEU A 212 -3.25 -56.96 9.21
CA LEU A 212 -1.81 -57.23 9.32
C LEU A 212 -1.15 -56.65 10.58
N ILE A 213 -1.70 -55.57 11.15
CA ILE A 213 -1.21 -54.94 12.38
C ILE A 213 -1.74 -55.69 13.62
N SER A 214 -2.98 -56.17 13.58
CA SER A 214 -3.62 -56.94 14.65
C SER A 214 -2.99 -58.32 14.85
N CYS A 215 -2.73 -59.05 13.75
CA CYS A 215 -2.08 -60.36 13.81
C CYS A 215 -0.61 -60.30 14.28
N LEU A 216 0.01 -59.11 14.39
CA LEU A 216 1.33 -58.93 14.99
C LEU A 216 1.31 -58.82 16.53
N PHE A 217 0.13 -58.75 17.16
CA PHE A 217 -0.02 -58.63 18.62
C PHE A 217 -0.27 -59.96 19.34
N THR A 218 -0.44 -61.06 18.62
CA THR A 218 -0.59 -62.40 19.21
C THR A 218 0.33 -63.38 18.50
N ASP A 219 1.62 -63.33 18.80
CA ASP A 219 2.41 -64.54 18.97
C ASP A 219 3.79 -64.21 19.59
N MET A 220 4.22 -65.12 20.46
CA MET A 220 5.50 -65.20 21.18
C MET A 220 5.48 -64.74 22.65
N THR A 221 4.79 -65.54 23.47
CA THR A 221 5.38 -66.03 24.72
C THR A 221 6.57 -66.93 24.40
N LEU A 222 7.75 -66.35 24.19
CA LEU A 222 9.03 -67.06 24.27
C LEU A 222 10.06 -66.07 24.83
N GLU A 223 10.41 -66.30 26.10
CA GLU A 223 11.52 -65.64 26.77
C GLU A 223 12.82 -65.93 26.00
N ASP A 224 13.50 -64.86 25.56
CA ASP A 224 14.94 -64.89 25.31
C ASP A 224 15.54 -63.55 25.77
N PRO A 225 16.52 -63.50 26.70
CA PRO A 225 16.63 -62.37 27.66
C PRO A 225 17.56 -61.22 27.25
N GLU A 226 18.48 -61.40 26.29
CA GLU A 226 19.59 -60.45 26.08
C GLU A 226 19.24 -59.27 25.15
N TRP A 227 18.65 -59.51 23.97
CA TRP A 227 18.38 -58.43 22.99
C TRP A 227 17.31 -57.44 23.45
N SER A 228 16.36 -57.89 24.28
CA SER A 228 15.28 -57.04 24.84
C SER A 228 15.85 -56.04 25.84
N GLN A 229 16.82 -56.47 26.66
CA GLN A 229 17.54 -55.58 27.59
C GLN A 229 18.42 -54.59 26.83
N GLU A 230 19.12 -55.03 25.78
CA GLU A 230 19.93 -54.13 24.93
C GLU A 230 19.06 -53.08 24.20
N ALA A 231 17.91 -53.49 23.66
CA ALA A 231 16.99 -52.56 22.99
C ALA A 231 16.34 -51.57 23.98
N GLN A 232 16.01 -52.00 25.20
CA GLN A 232 15.54 -51.12 26.27
C GLN A 232 16.62 -50.13 26.72
N ALA A 233 17.85 -50.60 26.91
CA ALA A 233 18.99 -49.74 27.25
C ALA A 233 19.25 -48.68 26.16
N LEU A 234 19.22 -49.08 24.89
CA LEU A 234 19.35 -48.17 23.74
C LEU A 234 18.21 -47.13 23.70
N THR A 235 16.97 -47.56 23.97
CA THR A 235 15.81 -46.68 24.03
C THR A 235 16.00 -45.59 25.09
N GLU A 236 16.42 -45.97 26.30
CA GLU A 236 16.62 -45.04 27.40
C GLU A 236 17.79 -44.07 27.12
N GLN A 237 18.88 -44.55 26.53
CA GLN A 237 19.99 -43.71 26.11
C GLN A 237 19.57 -42.67 25.05
N LEU A 238 18.78 -43.07 24.05
CA LEU A 238 18.25 -42.14 23.05
C LEU A 238 17.31 -41.10 23.67
N ARG A 239 16.45 -41.53 24.61
CA ARG A 239 15.57 -40.61 25.36
C ARG A 239 16.38 -39.59 26.15
N GLN A 240 17.46 -40.01 26.81
CA GLN A 240 18.37 -39.11 27.54
C GLN A 240 19.08 -38.15 26.60
N ALA A 241 19.58 -38.62 25.45
CA ALA A 241 20.24 -37.80 24.44
C ALA A 241 19.32 -36.69 23.91
N TYR A 242 18.08 -37.02 23.53
CA TYR A 242 17.11 -36.05 23.01
C TYR A 242 16.45 -35.19 24.10
N SER A 243 16.47 -35.66 25.35
CA SER A 243 16.09 -34.86 26.51
C SER A 243 17.16 -33.84 26.92
N ASN A 244 18.38 -33.92 26.37
CA ASN A 244 19.43 -32.97 26.64
C ASN A 244 19.12 -31.59 26.03
N THR A 245 19.36 -30.51 26.78
CA THR A 245 19.17 -29.13 26.31
C THR A 245 20.09 -28.77 25.15
N ARG A 246 21.24 -29.43 25.00
CA ARG A 246 22.12 -29.23 23.83
C ARG A 246 21.46 -29.68 22.53
N PHE A 247 20.64 -30.73 22.56
CA PHE A 247 19.93 -31.22 21.38
C PHE A 247 18.73 -30.33 21.02
N SER A 248 17.96 -29.92 22.05
CA SER A 248 16.76 -29.09 21.85
C SER A 248 17.07 -27.63 21.50
N ARG A 249 18.29 -27.14 21.81
CA ARG A 249 18.74 -25.80 21.40
C ARG A 249 19.18 -25.79 19.94
N LEU A 250 18.56 -24.90 19.17
CA LEU A 250 19.00 -24.51 17.84
C LEU A 250 19.83 -23.23 17.98
N PRO A 251 21.15 -23.28 17.74
CA PRO A 251 21.94 -22.06 17.67
C PRO A 251 21.49 -21.26 16.44
N SER A 252 21.34 -19.95 16.60
CA SER A 252 20.80 -19.09 15.55
C SER A 252 21.88 -18.51 14.63
N PHE A 253 23.17 -18.69 14.92
CA PHE A 253 24.31 -18.17 14.15
C PHE A 253 25.53 -19.09 14.26
N GLY A 254 25.61 -20.15 13.46
CA GLY A 254 26.73 -21.11 13.56
C GLY A 254 26.93 -21.64 14.98
N ASP A 255 28.18 -21.91 15.38
CA ASP A 255 28.51 -22.35 16.75
C ASP A 255 28.52 -21.20 17.79
N SER A 256 28.14 -19.97 17.41
CA SER A 256 28.14 -18.84 18.33
C SER A 256 26.97 -18.91 19.33
N THR A 257 27.27 -18.69 20.60
CA THR A 257 26.36 -18.96 21.74
C THR A 257 25.43 -17.81 22.11
N HIS A 258 25.46 -16.69 21.37
CA HIS A 258 24.80 -15.44 21.80
C HIS A 258 23.28 -15.44 21.67
N PHE A 259 22.70 -16.28 20.79
CA PHE A 259 21.25 -16.38 20.61
C PHE A 259 20.88 -17.79 20.14
N ALA A 260 20.08 -18.52 20.92
CA ALA A 260 19.66 -19.89 20.63
C ALA A 260 18.21 -20.12 21.04
N ILE A 261 17.46 -20.88 20.24
CA ILE A 261 16.06 -21.21 20.49
C ILE A 261 15.97 -22.62 21.05
N ASP A 262 15.39 -22.77 22.24
CA ASP A 262 15.11 -24.08 22.81
C ASP A 262 13.73 -24.58 22.35
N LEU A 263 13.72 -25.63 21.52
CA LEU A 263 12.52 -26.24 20.96
C LEU A 263 11.57 -26.84 22.02
N LYS A 264 12.03 -27.05 23.25
CA LYS A 264 11.16 -27.43 24.37
C LYS A 264 10.27 -26.28 24.82
N LEU A 265 10.83 -25.07 24.86
CA LEU A 265 10.16 -23.86 25.35
C LEU A 265 9.44 -23.09 24.25
N LEU A 266 9.99 -23.09 23.03
CA LEU A 266 9.49 -22.31 21.92
C LEU A 266 9.43 -23.16 20.64
N TYR A 267 8.22 -23.44 20.18
CA TYR A 267 7.95 -24.04 18.89
C TYR A 267 6.72 -23.36 18.27
N ALA A 268 6.89 -22.76 17.10
CA ALA A 268 5.80 -22.13 16.36
C ALA A 268 5.27 -23.08 15.30
N ASP A 269 3.97 -23.04 15.00
CA ASP A 269 3.40 -23.94 14.01
C ASP A 269 3.89 -23.63 12.60
N LEU A 270 4.22 -24.69 11.87
CA LEU A 270 4.57 -24.65 10.45
C LEU A 270 3.32 -24.98 9.62
N SER A 271 3.16 -24.32 8.48
CA SER A 271 2.13 -24.69 7.51
C SER A 271 2.66 -25.79 6.61
N VAL A 272 2.12 -27.00 6.78
CA VAL A 272 2.53 -28.18 6.01
C VAL A 272 1.35 -28.67 5.17
N VAL A 273 1.61 -28.95 3.90
CA VAL A 273 0.63 -29.45 2.94
C VAL A 273 1.11 -30.77 2.36
N SER A 274 0.24 -31.77 2.26
CA SER A 274 0.54 -33.00 1.52
C SER A 274 0.40 -32.78 0.03
N LYS A 275 1.24 -33.46 -0.77
CA LYS A 275 1.21 -33.41 -2.23
C LYS A 275 0.96 -34.78 -2.84
N ASP A 276 0.35 -34.77 -4.02
CA ASP A 276 0.23 -35.95 -4.87
C ASP A 276 1.47 -36.19 -5.75
N ILE A 277 1.39 -37.25 -6.55
CA ILE A 277 2.45 -37.62 -7.50
C ILE A 277 2.66 -36.56 -8.59
N TYR A 278 1.63 -35.78 -8.94
CA TYR A 278 1.67 -34.66 -9.90
C TYR A 278 2.14 -33.33 -9.28
N ASN A 279 2.55 -33.36 -8.01
CA ASN A 279 3.02 -32.19 -7.25
C ASN A 279 1.91 -31.17 -6.94
N GLN A 280 0.64 -31.60 -6.98
CA GLN A 280 -0.51 -30.79 -6.60
C GLN A 280 -0.77 -30.87 -5.09
N PRO A 281 -1.09 -29.75 -4.43
CA PRO A 281 -1.44 -29.74 -3.02
C PRO A 281 -2.78 -30.47 -2.78
N LEU A 282 -2.81 -31.41 -1.85
CA LEU A 282 -3.99 -32.19 -1.49
C LEU A 282 -4.69 -31.63 -0.25
N GLN A 283 -3.97 -31.54 0.87
CA GLN A 283 -4.56 -31.15 2.15
C GLN A 283 -3.53 -30.48 3.06
N GLN A 284 -3.96 -29.46 3.81
CA GLN A 284 -3.19 -28.87 4.91
C GLN A 284 -3.24 -29.77 6.15
N LEU A 285 -2.07 -30.05 6.72
CA LEU A 285 -1.90 -30.96 7.85
C LEU A 285 -1.37 -30.23 9.09
N LEU A 286 -1.90 -30.59 10.25
CA LEU A 286 -1.32 -30.19 11.54
C LEU A 286 -0.21 -31.17 11.93
N LEU A 287 0.66 -30.76 12.87
CA LEU A 287 1.69 -31.65 13.42
C LEU A 287 1.11 -33.01 13.89
N PRO A 288 0.01 -33.08 14.66
CA PRO A 288 -0.60 -34.37 15.01
C PRO A 288 -1.04 -35.21 13.80
N ASP A 289 -1.56 -34.59 12.74
CA ASP A 289 -1.95 -35.31 11.52
C ASP A 289 -0.71 -35.90 10.81
N ILE A 290 0.44 -35.22 10.85
CA ILE A 290 1.70 -35.74 10.32
C ILE A 290 2.17 -36.93 11.15
N LEU A 291 2.21 -36.79 12.48
CA LEU A 291 2.68 -37.84 13.40
C LEU A 291 1.83 -39.11 13.30
N ALA A 292 0.51 -38.97 13.19
CA ALA A 292 -0.43 -40.09 13.08
C ALA A 292 -0.27 -40.91 11.78
N ASN A 293 0.32 -40.32 10.73
CA ASN A 293 0.48 -40.94 9.42
C ASN A 293 1.92 -41.42 9.14
N LEU A 294 2.82 -41.40 10.13
CA LEU A 294 4.18 -41.94 10.00
C LEU A 294 4.15 -43.47 9.98
N ASN A 295 4.08 -44.07 8.79
CA ASN A 295 4.04 -45.53 8.61
C ASN A 295 5.03 -46.09 7.57
N SER A 296 5.71 -45.21 6.82
CA SER A 296 6.55 -45.55 5.67
C SER A 296 7.50 -44.39 5.34
N ILE A 297 8.01 -44.30 4.10
CA ILE A 297 8.93 -43.22 3.70
C ILE A 297 8.12 -41.94 3.44
N THR A 298 8.28 -40.98 4.36
CA THR A 298 7.72 -39.64 4.27
C THR A 298 8.82 -38.65 3.91
N VAL A 299 8.66 -37.91 2.82
CA VAL A 299 9.60 -36.87 2.40
C VAL A 299 9.02 -35.51 2.75
N LEU A 300 9.79 -34.72 3.50
CA LEU A 300 9.49 -33.34 3.85
C LEU A 300 10.34 -32.40 3.01
N GLU A 301 9.74 -31.80 1.99
CA GLU A 301 10.37 -30.76 1.18
C GLU A 301 10.07 -29.35 1.70
N GLY A 302 10.98 -28.42 1.43
CA GLY A 302 10.80 -27.00 1.68
C GLY A 302 12.04 -26.21 1.32
N GLU A 303 11.88 -24.89 1.22
CA GLU A 303 12.98 -23.96 0.94
C GLU A 303 14.04 -23.96 2.06
N ALA A 304 15.21 -23.39 1.76
CA ALA A 304 16.26 -23.18 2.76
C ALA A 304 15.70 -22.31 3.91
N GLY A 305 16.02 -22.69 5.15
CA GLY A 305 15.51 -21.97 6.33
C GLY A 305 14.02 -22.18 6.66
N GLY A 306 13.28 -23.03 5.92
CA GLY A 306 11.84 -23.29 6.12
C GLY A 306 11.46 -24.02 7.43
N GLY A 307 12.42 -24.42 8.27
CA GLY A 307 12.15 -25.07 9.56
C GLY A 307 12.13 -26.61 9.54
N LYS A 308 12.64 -27.25 8.48
CA LYS A 308 12.71 -28.72 8.36
C LYS A 308 13.45 -29.39 9.54
N THR A 309 14.67 -28.95 9.82
CA THR A 309 15.48 -29.41 10.97
C THR A 309 14.78 -29.21 12.31
N ALA A 310 14.13 -28.05 12.49
CA ALA A 310 13.38 -27.76 13.72
C ALA A 310 12.20 -28.73 13.92
N LEU A 311 11.48 -29.08 12.85
CA LEU A 311 10.41 -30.07 12.89
C LEU A 311 10.95 -31.46 13.25
N LEU A 312 12.00 -31.95 12.58
CA LEU A 312 12.60 -33.25 12.88
C LEU A 312 13.07 -33.35 14.34
N ARG A 313 13.82 -32.35 14.82
CA ARG A 313 14.26 -32.33 16.22
C ARG A 313 13.08 -32.24 17.19
N LYS A 314 12.02 -31.52 16.84
CA LYS A 314 10.79 -31.46 17.66
C LYS A 314 10.13 -32.83 17.77
N VAL A 315 10.09 -33.63 16.70
CA VAL A 315 9.58 -35.02 16.74
C VAL A 315 10.38 -35.86 17.73
N ALA A 316 11.72 -35.81 17.65
CA ALA A 316 12.59 -36.55 18.57
C ALA A 316 12.40 -36.11 20.03
N VAL A 317 12.29 -34.81 20.29
CA VAL A 317 12.02 -34.26 21.63
C VAL A 317 10.64 -34.70 22.17
N LEU A 318 9.60 -34.71 21.33
CA LEU A 318 8.26 -35.17 21.71
C LEU A 318 8.21 -36.67 22.00
N TRP A 319 8.95 -37.49 21.26
CA TRP A 319 9.09 -38.91 21.54
C TRP A 319 9.83 -39.13 22.87
N ALA A 320 10.94 -38.41 23.07
CA ALA A 320 11.76 -38.55 24.27
C ALA A 320 11.05 -38.08 25.55
N SER A 321 10.12 -37.13 25.46
CA SER A 321 9.34 -36.69 26.63
C SER A 321 8.35 -37.75 27.12
N GLY A 322 8.01 -38.76 26.30
CA GLY A 322 7.01 -39.78 26.63
C GLY A 322 5.56 -39.26 26.69
N CYS A 323 5.35 -37.95 26.51
CA CYS A 323 4.04 -37.30 26.63
C CYS A 323 3.26 -37.23 25.31
N CYS A 324 3.79 -37.77 24.21
CA CYS A 324 3.14 -37.77 22.90
C CYS A 324 2.69 -39.20 22.55
N PRO A 325 1.42 -39.56 22.79
CA PRO A 325 0.94 -40.93 22.61
C PRO A 325 0.95 -41.40 21.15
N MET A 326 0.91 -40.49 20.18
CA MET A 326 1.03 -40.81 18.75
C MET A 326 2.40 -41.41 18.39
N LEU A 327 3.45 -41.11 19.17
CA LEU A 327 4.79 -41.61 18.97
C LEU A 327 5.10 -42.85 19.83
N SER A 328 4.14 -43.30 20.66
CA SER A 328 4.31 -44.47 21.54
C SER A 328 4.51 -45.79 20.81
N GLY A 329 4.08 -45.87 19.54
CA GLY A 329 4.29 -47.04 18.67
C GLY A 329 5.74 -47.25 18.24
N PHE A 330 6.61 -46.24 18.40
CA PHE A 330 8.03 -46.35 18.08
C PHE A 330 8.85 -46.67 19.31
N LYS A 331 9.54 -47.82 19.30
CA LYS A 331 10.48 -48.21 20.34
C LYS A 331 11.83 -47.52 20.18
N LEU A 332 12.27 -47.25 18.94
CA LEU A 332 13.52 -46.56 18.65
C LEU A 332 13.30 -45.42 17.66
N VAL A 333 13.91 -44.26 17.95
CA VAL A 333 13.94 -43.09 17.05
C VAL A 333 15.39 -42.66 16.87
N PHE A 334 15.86 -42.58 15.63
CA PHE A 334 17.22 -42.15 15.29
C PHE A 334 17.18 -40.83 14.50
N TYR A 335 17.69 -39.75 15.08
CA TYR A 335 17.98 -38.51 14.37
C TYR A 335 19.39 -38.52 13.79
N LEU A 336 19.49 -38.36 12.47
CA LEU A 336 20.74 -38.36 11.72
C LEU A 336 20.86 -37.09 10.86
N SER A 337 21.88 -36.27 11.10
CA SER A 337 22.25 -35.13 10.25
C SER A 337 23.30 -35.57 9.23
N LEU A 338 22.96 -35.55 7.94
CA LEU A 338 23.81 -36.10 6.90
C LEU A 338 24.99 -35.19 6.54
N SER A 339 24.87 -33.89 6.76
CA SER A 339 25.96 -32.91 6.57
C SER A 339 27.16 -33.15 7.49
N ALA A 340 26.96 -33.82 8.63
CA ALA A 340 28.01 -34.17 9.60
C ALA A 340 28.65 -35.55 9.36
N THR A 341 28.28 -36.28 8.30
CA THR A 341 28.76 -37.65 8.02
C THR A 341 29.96 -37.68 7.07
N LYS A 342 30.85 -38.66 7.23
CA LYS A 342 31.96 -38.93 6.27
C LYS A 342 31.57 -40.09 5.35
N GLY A 343 32.06 -40.08 4.10
CA GLY A 343 31.62 -40.98 3.02
C GLY A 343 31.75 -42.49 3.27
N ASP A 344 32.68 -42.94 4.12
CA ASP A 344 33.02 -44.36 4.34
C ASP A 344 32.59 -44.93 5.70
N GLN A 345 31.63 -44.31 6.40
CA GLN A 345 31.22 -44.71 7.75
C GLN A 345 30.11 -45.78 7.78
N SER A 346 30.17 -46.72 8.72
CA SER A 346 29.06 -47.65 8.99
C SER A 346 27.87 -46.94 9.64
N LEU A 347 26.67 -47.55 9.64
CA LEU A 347 25.49 -46.96 10.28
C LEU A 347 25.71 -46.70 11.78
N ILE A 348 26.48 -47.55 12.45
CA ILE A 348 26.81 -47.39 13.87
C ILE A 348 27.74 -46.21 14.07
N ASP A 349 28.77 -46.09 13.25
CA ASP A 349 29.70 -44.95 13.36
C ASP A 349 28.96 -43.64 13.19
N ILE A 350 28.00 -43.57 12.25
CA ILE A 350 27.14 -42.39 12.06
C ILE A 350 26.29 -42.11 13.31
N ILE A 351 25.63 -43.13 13.86
CA ILE A 351 24.77 -43.00 15.05
C ILE A 351 25.60 -42.58 16.29
N CYS A 352 26.71 -43.26 16.56
CA CYS A 352 27.55 -43.03 17.73
C CYS A 352 28.28 -41.68 17.69
N ASN A 353 28.72 -41.22 16.50
CA ASN A 353 29.38 -39.92 16.38
C ASN A 353 28.42 -38.74 16.61
N GLN A 354 27.13 -38.91 16.33
CA GLN A 354 26.13 -37.85 16.44
C GLN A 354 25.39 -37.83 17.79
N LEU A 355 25.35 -38.97 18.49
CA LEU A 355 24.79 -39.07 19.83
C LEU A 355 25.86 -38.69 20.87
N VAL A 356 25.84 -37.43 21.32
CA VAL A 356 26.75 -36.94 22.36
C VAL A 356 26.62 -37.78 23.64
N GLY A 357 27.67 -38.54 23.98
CA GLY A 357 27.78 -39.25 25.26
C GLY A 357 27.34 -40.72 25.26
N PHE A 358 27.32 -41.41 24.11
CA PHE A 358 27.04 -42.85 24.06
C PHE A 358 28.13 -43.66 24.81
N PRO A 359 27.83 -44.36 25.94
CA PRO A 359 28.84 -45.07 26.73
C PRO A 359 28.92 -46.59 26.46
N GLY A 360 28.30 -47.11 25.38
CA GLY A 360 28.14 -48.56 25.15
C GLY A 360 28.94 -49.15 23.98
N SER A 361 29.20 -50.47 24.02
CA SER A 361 29.77 -51.27 22.92
C SER A 361 28.67 -51.82 22.00
N LEU A 362 27.93 -50.94 21.31
CA LEU A 362 26.93 -51.40 20.35
C LEU A 362 27.64 -52.01 19.12
N THR A 363 27.48 -53.31 18.86
CA THR A 363 28.10 -53.96 17.69
C THR A 363 27.19 -53.91 16.47
N GLU A 364 27.77 -53.98 15.26
CA GLU A 364 27.02 -53.96 13.99
C GLU A 364 26.03 -55.11 13.87
N MET A 365 26.39 -56.27 14.44
CA MET A 365 25.50 -57.43 14.51
C MET A 365 24.33 -57.18 15.47
N SER A 366 24.57 -56.61 16.66
CA SER A 366 23.51 -56.30 17.64
C SER A 366 22.51 -55.29 17.06
N LEU A 367 22.97 -54.19 16.47
CA LEU A 367 22.08 -53.19 15.87
C LEU A 367 21.26 -53.79 14.71
N ARG A 368 21.91 -54.56 13.82
CA ARG A 368 21.23 -55.20 12.69
C ARG A 368 20.13 -56.14 13.17
N ASN A 369 20.39 -56.94 14.20
CA ASN A 369 19.40 -57.86 14.77
C ASN A 369 18.21 -57.10 15.38
N ILE A 370 18.47 -56.06 16.18
CA ILE A 370 17.43 -55.21 16.79
C ILE A 370 16.56 -54.55 15.70
N LEU A 371 17.18 -53.99 14.67
CA LEU A 371 16.45 -53.35 13.55
C LEU A 371 15.59 -54.37 12.80
N GLN A 372 16.13 -55.54 12.46
CA GLN A 372 15.39 -56.59 11.75
C GLN A 372 14.18 -57.12 12.53
N LEU A 373 14.25 -57.15 13.87
CA LEU A 373 13.15 -57.59 14.74
C LEU A 373 12.07 -56.50 14.91
N LEU A 374 12.48 -55.24 15.12
CA LEU A 374 11.56 -54.15 15.44
C LEU A 374 10.81 -53.58 14.22
N LYS A 375 11.38 -53.67 13.01
CA LYS A 375 10.75 -53.27 11.73
C LYS A 375 10.04 -51.90 11.80
N HIS A 376 8.70 -51.89 11.82
CA HIS A 376 7.85 -50.69 11.84
C HIS A 376 7.92 -49.89 13.16
N GLN A 377 8.46 -50.48 14.22
CA GLN A 377 8.65 -49.82 15.53
C GLN A 377 9.92 -48.94 15.56
N VAL A 378 10.63 -48.80 14.43
CA VAL A 378 11.83 -47.96 14.28
C VAL A 378 11.54 -46.80 13.34
N LEU A 379 11.88 -45.58 13.79
CA LEU A 379 11.77 -44.34 13.03
C LEU A 379 13.15 -43.70 12.80
N PHE A 380 13.51 -43.44 11.54
CA PHE A 380 14.69 -42.66 11.18
C PHE A 380 14.27 -41.25 10.75
N LEU A 381 14.87 -40.24 11.37
CA LEU A 381 14.73 -38.82 11.05
C LEU A 381 16.01 -38.39 10.32
N LEU A 382 15.95 -38.28 9.00
CA LEU A 382 17.11 -37.94 8.16
C LEU A 382 17.07 -36.45 7.82
N ASP A 383 18.07 -35.70 8.30
CA ASP A 383 18.23 -34.27 8.07
C ASP A 383 19.33 -33.99 7.03
N ASP A 384 19.23 -32.85 6.34
CA ASP A 384 20.18 -32.40 5.30
C ASP A 384 20.36 -33.36 4.10
N TYR A 385 19.31 -34.10 3.74
CA TYR A 385 19.37 -35.01 2.61
C TYR A 385 19.55 -34.24 1.29
N GLY A 386 20.66 -34.49 0.59
CA GLY A 386 21.01 -33.84 -0.69
C GLY A 386 21.84 -32.56 -0.57
N GLU A 387 22.36 -32.19 0.61
CA GLU A 387 23.37 -31.13 0.74
C GLU A 387 24.77 -31.60 0.34
N MET A 388 25.07 -32.89 0.49
CA MET A 388 26.33 -33.49 0.05
C MET A 388 26.26 -33.92 -1.41
N ASN A 389 27.38 -33.80 -2.14
CA ASN A 389 27.50 -34.25 -3.54
C ASN A 389 27.32 -35.78 -3.70
N SER A 390 27.53 -36.55 -2.63
CA SER A 390 27.22 -37.99 -2.58
C SER A 390 26.67 -38.36 -1.20
N VAL A 391 25.54 -39.08 -1.18
CA VAL A 391 24.95 -39.62 0.06
C VAL A 391 25.68 -40.91 0.42
N PRO A 392 26.01 -41.16 1.70
CA PRO A 392 26.65 -42.41 2.11
C PRO A 392 25.85 -43.64 1.66
N SER A 393 26.53 -44.64 1.09
CA SER A 393 25.92 -45.84 0.48
C SER A 393 24.99 -46.61 1.44
N VAL A 394 25.28 -46.55 2.74
CA VAL A 394 24.48 -47.16 3.80
C VAL A 394 23.12 -46.48 3.95
N ILE A 395 23.06 -45.14 3.87
CA ILE A 395 21.83 -44.35 3.95
C ILE A 395 21.00 -44.53 2.67
N GLU A 396 21.66 -44.56 1.52
CA GLU A 396 21.00 -44.88 0.26
C GLU A 396 20.39 -46.30 0.28
N GLY A 397 21.09 -47.27 0.86
CA GLY A 397 20.59 -48.62 1.12
C GLY A 397 19.36 -48.65 2.03
N LEU A 398 19.30 -47.82 3.08
CA LEU A 398 18.13 -47.71 3.96
C LEU A 398 16.87 -47.24 3.20
N VAL A 399 17.03 -46.29 2.28
CA VAL A 399 15.90 -45.76 1.47
C VAL A 399 15.50 -46.77 0.38
N GLN A 400 16.45 -47.27 -0.40
CA GLN A 400 16.16 -48.14 -1.56
C GLN A 400 15.66 -49.53 -1.14
N LYS A 401 16.22 -50.11 -0.06
CA LYS A 401 15.89 -51.47 0.40
C LYS A 401 14.78 -51.50 1.46
N ASN A 402 14.09 -50.38 1.70
CA ASN A 402 13.09 -50.29 2.78
C ASN A 402 11.90 -51.24 2.61
N HIS A 403 11.61 -51.70 1.39
CA HIS A 403 10.57 -52.70 1.15
C HIS A 403 10.83 -54.04 1.88
N PHE A 404 12.09 -54.36 2.20
CA PHE A 404 12.46 -55.51 3.03
C PHE A 404 12.45 -55.19 4.53
N ASN A 405 12.95 -54.02 4.91
CA ASN A 405 13.19 -53.65 6.30
C ASN A 405 11.95 -53.08 7.01
N LYS A 406 11.04 -52.46 6.25
CA LYS A 406 9.79 -51.85 6.71
C LYS A 406 9.98 -50.85 7.86
N HIS A 407 11.05 -50.06 7.82
CA HIS A 407 11.28 -48.97 8.75
C HIS A 407 10.48 -47.73 8.35
N CYS A 408 10.15 -46.88 9.33
CA CYS A 408 9.57 -45.57 9.06
C CYS A 408 10.70 -44.56 8.85
N LEU A 409 10.63 -43.76 7.79
CA LEU A 409 11.63 -42.74 7.49
C LEU A 409 10.94 -41.40 7.30
N LEU A 410 11.41 -40.35 7.97
CA LEU A 410 11.04 -38.96 7.72
C LEU A 410 12.28 -38.22 7.23
N ILE A 411 12.29 -37.83 5.95
CA ILE A 411 13.47 -37.32 5.26
C ILE A 411 13.26 -35.84 4.91
N ALA A 412 14.09 -34.96 5.46
CA ALA A 412 14.08 -33.54 5.13
C ALA A 412 14.95 -33.25 3.89
N VAL A 413 14.36 -32.61 2.87
CA VAL A 413 15.01 -32.36 1.58
C VAL A 413 14.78 -30.91 1.13
N ARG A 414 15.76 -30.30 0.46
CA ARG A 414 15.57 -29.01 -0.22
C ARG A 414 14.75 -29.21 -1.51
N THR A 415 13.91 -28.25 -1.86
CA THR A 415 13.01 -28.32 -3.04
C THR A 415 13.74 -28.59 -4.36
N ASN A 416 14.99 -28.14 -4.52
CA ASN A 416 15.80 -28.38 -5.72
C ASN A 416 16.35 -29.81 -5.84
N ARG A 417 16.42 -30.57 -4.75
CA ARG A 417 17.03 -31.92 -4.67
C ARG A 417 16.01 -33.05 -4.55
N ILE A 418 14.70 -32.74 -4.44
CA ILE A 418 13.65 -33.76 -4.26
C ILE A 418 13.62 -34.82 -5.38
N ARG A 419 14.05 -34.47 -6.61
CA ARG A 419 14.01 -35.37 -7.78
C ARG A 419 14.67 -36.72 -7.52
N GLU A 420 15.74 -36.75 -6.74
CA GLU A 420 16.53 -37.96 -6.46
C GLU A 420 15.76 -38.96 -5.59
N ILE A 421 14.95 -38.47 -4.64
CA ILE A 421 14.25 -39.30 -3.65
C ILE A 421 12.75 -39.46 -3.90
N ARG A 422 12.16 -38.62 -4.76
CA ARG A 422 10.70 -38.56 -4.99
C ARG A 422 10.10 -39.93 -5.35
N LYS A 423 10.83 -40.75 -6.12
CA LYS A 423 10.40 -42.10 -6.55
C LYS A 423 10.25 -43.11 -5.40
N HIS A 424 10.87 -42.85 -4.25
CA HIS A 424 10.84 -43.72 -3.08
C HIS A 424 9.86 -43.25 -2.01
N ALA A 425 9.30 -42.04 -2.16
CA ALA A 425 8.40 -41.45 -1.17
C ALA A 425 6.99 -42.03 -1.28
N ASN A 426 6.42 -42.46 -0.17
CA ASN A 426 5.01 -42.83 -0.06
C ASN A 426 4.14 -41.59 0.18
N ILE A 427 4.64 -40.67 1.01
CA ILE A 427 3.99 -39.41 1.36
C ILE A 427 4.97 -38.28 1.10
N ILE A 428 4.52 -37.26 0.37
CA ILE A 428 5.29 -36.04 0.13
C ILE A 428 4.59 -34.90 0.89
N LEU A 429 5.34 -34.28 1.78
CA LEU A 429 4.92 -33.14 2.58
C LEU A 429 5.74 -31.92 2.18
N THR A 430 5.09 -30.79 2.01
CA THR A 430 5.73 -29.52 1.66
C THR A 430 5.49 -28.52 2.76
N ILE A 431 6.57 -27.96 3.29
CA ILE A 431 6.48 -26.74 4.09
C ILE A 431 6.21 -25.58 3.12
N VAL A 432 5.08 -24.92 3.31
CA VAL A 432 4.67 -23.78 2.48
C VAL A 432 5.25 -22.50 3.09
N GLN A 433 4.49 -21.40 3.08
CA GLN A 433 4.91 -20.15 3.68
C GLN A 433 4.77 -20.21 5.21
N PHE A 434 5.78 -19.68 5.91
CA PHE A 434 5.72 -19.52 7.35
C PHE A 434 4.63 -18.50 7.72
N PRO A 435 3.64 -18.88 8.54
CA PRO A 435 2.54 -17.99 8.84
C PRO A 435 2.98 -16.76 9.63
N LEU A 436 2.42 -15.58 9.30
CA LEU A 436 2.75 -14.33 10.01
C LEU A 436 2.43 -14.42 11.50
N TYR A 437 1.32 -15.06 11.89
CA TYR A 437 0.99 -15.27 13.31
C TYR A 437 2.06 -16.10 14.05
N SER A 438 2.76 -17.03 13.37
CA SER A 438 3.85 -17.81 13.95
C SER A 438 5.09 -16.94 14.15
N THR A 439 5.35 -16.01 13.23
CA THR A 439 6.37 -14.95 13.41
C THR A 439 6.05 -14.08 14.61
N LEU A 440 4.82 -13.58 14.73
CA LEU A 440 4.40 -12.74 15.86
C LEU A 440 4.44 -13.50 17.19
N TYR A 441 4.10 -14.78 17.18
CA TYR A 441 4.22 -15.66 18.34
C TYR A 441 5.67 -15.77 18.83
N ILE A 442 6.63 -16.03 17.93
CA ILE A 442 8.06 -16.08 18.27
C ILE A 442 8.52 -14.75 18.89
N LEU A 443 8.19 -13.63 18.25
CA LEU A 443 8.57 -12.30 18.73
C LEU A 443 7.98 -12.00 20.11
N ARG A 444 6.69 -12.29 20.33
CA ARG A 444 6.02 -12.06 21.63
C ARG A 444 6.64 -12.88 22.76
N LYS A 445 7.05 -14.12 22.48
CA LYS A 445 7.66 -15.00 23.49
C LYS A 445 9.08 -14.56 23.83
N LEU A 446 9.91 -14.30 22.82
CA LEU A 446 11.31 -13.92 23.01
C LEU A 446 11.47 -12.50 23.58
N PHE A 447 10.65 -11.55 23.13
CA PHE A 447 10.67 -10.15 23.58
C PHE A 447 9.54 -9.84 24.56
N SER A 448 9.13 -10.81 25.37
CA SER A 448 8.10 -10.63 26.41
C SER A 448 8.45 -9.52 27.42
N HIS A 449 9.74 -9.29 27.67
CA HIS A 449 10.25 -8.19 28.49
C HIS A 449 10.12 -6.80 27.83
N ASN A 450 9.97 -6.73 26.50
CA ASN A 450 9.83 -5.49 25.73
C ASN A 450 8.68 -5.63 24.71
N ILE A 451 7.47 -5.87 25.20
CA ILE A 451 6.30 -6.05 24.33
C ILE A 451 5.96 -4.81 23.50
N ALA A 452 6.33 -3.61 23.97
CA ALA A 452 6.12 -2.35 23.27
C ALA A 452 6.88 -2.30 21.93
N LEU A 453 8.08 -2.89 21.88
CA LEU A 453 8.87 -3.05 20.65
C LEU A 453 8.14 -3.96 19.64
N VAL A 454 7.57 -5.08 20.11
CA VAL A 454 6.78 -6.00 19.27
C VAL A 454 5.50 -5.33 18.77
N GLU A 455 4.82 -4.53 19.58
CA GLU A 455 3.64 -3.77 19.15
C GLU A 455 3.95 -2.75 18.06
N LYS A 456 5.05 -2.01 18.21
CA LYS A 456 5.50 -1.05 17.21
C LYS A 456 5.79 -1.75 15.88
N PHE A 457 6.39 -2.95 15.94
CA PHE A 457 6.60 -3.78 14.75
C PHE A 457 5.30 -4.30 14.14
N ILE A 458 4.35 -4.80 14.95
CA ILE A 458 3.03 -5.26 14.46
C ILE A 458 2.28 -4.12 13.78
N TYR A 459 2.28 -2.93 14.38
CA TYR A 459 1.68 -1.75 13.77
C TYR A 459 2.30 -1.48 12.40
N LYS A 460 3.64 -1.52 12.31
CA LYS A 460 4.34 -1.29 11.05
C LYS A 460 4.03 -2.36 10.01
N LEU A 461 3.99 -3.64 10.38
CA LEU A 461 3.57 -4.73 9.48
C LEU A 461 2.12 -4.55 8.99
N GLN A 462 1.21 -4.02 9.80
CA GLN A 462 -0.17 -3.76 9.38
C GLN A 462 -0.26 -2.61 8.37
N VAL A 463 0.61 -1.60 8.49
CA VAL A 463 0.70 -0.47 7.57
C VAL A 463 1.39 -0.88 6.26
N GLU A 464 2.54 -1.57 6.36
CA GLU A 464 3.39 -1.98 5.23
C GLU A 464 3.13 -3.45 4.87
N LYS A 465 2.09 -3.70 4.07
CA LYS A 465 1.71 -5.07 3.66
C LYS A 465 2.83 -5.82 2.92
N ALA A 466 3.65 -5.13 2.14
CA ALA A 466 4.82 -5.72 1.48
C ALA A 466 5.79 -6.36 2.50
N MET A 467 5.95 -5.76 3.68
CA MET A 467 6.84 -6.30 4.72
C MET A 467 6.39 -7.67 5.25
N GLN A 468 5.07 -7.93 5.22
CA GLN A 468 4.53 -9.25 5.61
C GLN A 468 4.97 -10.36 4.64
N THR A 469 5.23 -10.03 3.38
CA THR A 469 5.64 -11.01 2.36
C THR A 469 7.13 -11.34 2.43
N PHE A 470 7.93 -10.66 3.24
CA PHE A 470 9.35 -11.00 3.43
C PHE A 470 9.52 -12.11 4.46
N LEU A 471 8.72 -12.12 5.53
CA LEU A 471 8.84 -13.06 6.66
C LEU A 471 8.23 -14.44 6.35
N LYS A 472 8.61 -15.01 5.20
CA LYS A 472 8.12 -16.28 4.63
C LYS A 472 8.77 -17.52 5.24
N THR A 473 9.88 -17.37 5.95
CA THR A 473 10.60 -18.47 6.57
C THR A 473 10.86 -18.19 8.05
N PRO A 474 10.87 -19.23 8.91
CA PRO A 474 11.28 -19.07 10.31
C PRO A 474 12.68 -18.48 10.42
N LEU A 475 13.59 -18.82 9.50
CA LEU A 475 14.96 -18.31 9.49
C LEU A 475 15.00 -16.77 9.49
N LEU A 476 14.20 -16.11 8.65
CA LEU A 476 14.17 -14.65 8.58
C LEU A 476 13.67 -14.03 9.88
N THR A 477 12.68 -14.66 10.53
CA THR A 477 12.20 -14.23 11.86
C THR A 477 13.30 -14.35 12.90
N VAL A 478 14.03 -15.46 12.92
CA VAL A 478 15.11 -15.72 13.88
C VAL A 478 16.29 -14.78 13.64
N ALA A 479 16.69 -14.58 12.38
CA ALA A 479 17.71 -13.61 12.01
C ALA A 479 17.34 -12.20 12.47
N LEU A 480 16.08 -11.78 12.26
CA LEU A 480 15.59 -10.49 12.73
C LEU A 480 15.62 -10.36 14.26
N CYS A 481 15.19 -11.40 15.00
CA CYS A 481 15.27 -11.41 16.47
C CYS A 481 16.71 -11.20 16.93
N ALA A 482 17.62 -11.92 16.30
CA ALA A 482 19.01 -11.91 16.69
C ALA A 482 19.69 -10.56 16.33
N TYR A 483 19.30 -9.96 15.20
CA TYR A 483 19.66 -8.59 14.85
C TYR A 483 19.13 -7.57 15.87
N TRP A 484 17.90 -7.70 16.34
CA TRP A 484 17.35 -6.81 17.39
C TRP A 484 18.11 -6.90 18.71
N VAL A 485 18.58 -8.10 19.08
CA VAL A 485 19.41 -8.30 20.28
C VAL A 485 20.77 -7.62 20.12
N GLN A 486 21.38 -7.70 18.94
CA GLN A 486 22.67 -7.07 18.67
C GLN A 486 22.59 -5.54 18.51
N TYR A 487 21.49 -5.02 17.94
CA TYR A 487 21.31 -3.60 17.62
C TYR A 487 20.03 -3.01 18.24
N PRO A 488 19.89 -2.98 19.58
CA PRO A 488 18.65 -2.59 20.24
C PRO A 488 18.25 -1.11 20.06
N ALA A 489 19.22 -0.25 19.72
CA ALA A 489 19.02 1.19 19.50
C ALA A 489 18.89 1.59 18.02
N GLY A 490 19.05 0.65 17.08
CA GLY A 490 19.03 0.94 15.64
C GLY A 490 17.63 1.13 15.04
N ASN A 491 17.55 1.55 13.78
CA ASN A 491 16.31 1.55 13.01
C ASN A 491 15.91 0.10 12.64
N ILE A 492 15.35 -0.61 13.61
CA ILE A 492 15.07 -2.06 13.57
C ILE A 492 13.71 -2.41 12.96
N PHE A 493 12.89 -1.43 12.61
CA PHE A 493 11.55 -1.62 12.06
C PHE A 493 11.50 -1.11 10.62
N ASN A 494 12.19 -1.77 9.70
CA ASN A 494 12.03 -1.57 8.25
C ASN A 494 12.45 -2.84 7.50
N ASP A 495 12.10 -2.89 6.23
CA ASP A 495 12.54 -3.87 5.24
C ASP A 495 14.06 -4.07 5.21
N LYS A 496 14.82 -2.97 5.21
CA LYS A 496 16.29 -2.95 5.25
C LYS A 496 16.84 -3.75 6.43
N ALA A 497 16.25 -3.63 7.62
CA ALA A 497 16.69 -4.35 8.80
C ALA A 497 16.51 -5.87 8.65
N ILE A 498 15.44 -6.32 7.99
CA ILE A 498 15.23 -7.75 7.70
C ILE A 498 16.33 -8.26 6.76
N PHE A 499 16.62 -7.53 5.68
CA PHE A 499 17.64 -7.94 4.71
C PHE A 499 19.06 -7.87 5.28
N LYS A 500 19.38 -6.82 6.07
CA LYS A 500 20.64 -6.72 6.82
C LYS A 500 20.79 -7.87 7.82
N ALA A 501 19.73 -8.23 8.54
CA ALA A 501 19.72 -9.38 9.44
C ALA A 501 19.98 -10.69 8.70
N TYR A 502 19.41 -10.87 7.51
CA TYR A 502 19.62 -12.06 6.68
C TYR A 502 21.07 -12.17 6.17
N LEU A 503 21.65 -11.09 5.63
CA LEU A 503 23.04 -11.08 5.18
C LEU A 503 24.02 -11.29 6.34
N LEU A 504 23.75 -10.67 7.49
CA LEU A 504 24.53 -10.87 8.70
C LEU A 504 24.49 -12.33 9.14
N TYR A 505 23.31 -12.96 9.11
CA TYR A 505 23.17 -14.38 9.39
C TYR A 505 24.05 -15.25 8.48
N ASN A 506 24.02 -15.01 7.15
CA ASN A 506 24.83 -15.78 6.22
C ASN A 506 26.34 -15.59 6.46
N SER A 507 26.76 -14.36 6.76
CA SER A 507 28.15 -14.04 7.08
C SER A 507 28.63 -14.73 8.37
N LEU A 508 27.77 -14.76 9.39
CA LEU A 508 28.07 -15.42 10.67
C LEU A 508 28.01 -16.95 10.59
N LYS A 509 27.19 -17.50 9.68
CA LYS A 509 27.12 -18.94 9.45
C LYS A 509 28.40 -19.48 8.82
N TYR A 510 29.01 -18.71 7.92
CA TYR A 510 30.25 -19.07 7.21
C TYR A 510 31.41 -18.14 7.60
N LEU A 511 31.67 -18.00 8.91
CA LEU A 511 32.68 -17.09 9.47
C LEU A 511 34.07 -17.23 8.84
N GLU A 512 34.51 -18.45 8.53
CA GLU A 512 35.82 -18.73 7.92
C GLU A 512 35.90 -18.33 6.44
N GLU A 513 34.77 -18.06 5.79
CA GLU A 513 34.66 -17.73 4.37
C GLU A 513 34.14 -16.29 4.14
N GLY A 514 34.23 -15.41 5.15
CA GLY A 514 33.59 -14.08 5.14
C GLY A 514 33.90 -13.21 3.90
N ASP A 515 35.15 -13.16 3.45
CA ASP A 515 35.55 -12.40 2.26
C ASP A 515 34.94 -12.97 0.97
N HIS A 516 34.81 -14.30 0.91
CA HIS A 516 34.17 -14.98 -0.21
C HIS A 516 32.67 -14.69 -0.23
N VAL A 517 32.00 -14.74 0.93
CA VAL A 517 30.58 -14.37 1.06
C VAL A 517 30.34 -12.92 0.61
N SER A 518 31.20 -11.99 1.02
CA SER A 518 31.10 -10.59 0.58
C SER A 518 31.24 -10.44 -0.93
N THR A 519 32.18 -11.18 -1.54
CA THR A 519 32.39 -11.18 -2.99
C THR A 519 31.15 -11.71 -3.71
N MET A 520 30.57 -12.82 -3.23
CA MET A 520 29.36 -13.42 -3.79
C MET A 520 28.15 -12.48 -3.66
N VAL A 521 28.01 -11.75 -2.56
CA VAL A 521 26.96 -10.74 -2.38
C VAL A 521 27.10 -9.62 -3.41
N SER A 522 28.31 -9.11 -3.67
CA SER A 522 28.53 -8.10 -4.72
C SER A 522 28.21 -8.62 -6.13
N SER A 523 28.59 -9.87 -6.46
CA SER A 523 28.23 -10.49 -7.74
C SER A 523 26.72 -10.71 -7.88
N CYS A 524 26.02 -11.13 -6.82
CA CYS A 524 24.57 -11.17 -6.77
C CYS A 524 23.96 -9.76 -6.95
N GLY A 525 24.58 -8.73 -6.38
CA GLY A 525 24.18 -7.34 -6.55
C GLY A 525 24.29 -6.87 -8.01
N GLU A 526 25.30 -7.32 -8.75
CA GLU A 526 25.44 -7.05 -10.18
C GLU A 526 24.33 -7.73 -10.99
N LEU A 527 24.03 -9.00 -10.71
CA LEU A 527 22.91 -9.72 -11.32
C LEU A 527 21.58 -9.02 -11.05
N ALA A 528 21.37 -8.60 -9.80
CA ALA A 528 20.17 -7.91 -9.35
C ALA A 528 19.98 -6.55 -10.04
N LEU A 529 21.06 -5.76 -10.15
CA LEU A 529 21.03 -4.45 -10.79
C LEU A 529 20.71 -4.56 -12.29
N LYS A 530 21.37 -5.49 -13.00
CA LYS A 530 21.05 -5.77 -14.41
C LYS A 530 19.61 -6.26 -14.57
N GLY A 531 19.15 -7.16 -13.70
CA GLY A 531 17.79 -7.70 -13.72
C GLY A 531 16.70 -6.67 -13.42
N LEU A 532 16.99 -5.56 -12.71
CA LEU A 532 16.00 -4.50 -12.52
C LEU A 532 15.87 -3.60 -13.75
N PHE A 533 16.99 -3.18 -14.35
CA PHE A 533 16.95 -2.33 -15.54
C PHE A 533 16.56 -3.09 -16.81
N LYS A 534 16.65 -4.43 -16.79
CA LYS A 534 16.04 -5.35 -17.77
C LYS A 534 15.08 -6.27 -17.00
N PRO A 535 13.81 -5.87 -16.77
CA PRO A 535 12.92 -6.42 -15.74
C PRO A 535 12.85 -7.95 -15.79
N CYS A 536 13.73 -8.58 -15.01
CA CYS A 536 14.00 -10.00 -15.02
C CYS A 536 14.21 -10.43 -13.56
N PHE A 537 13.33 -11.33 -13.14
CA PHE A 537 13.34 -11.94 -11.80
C PHE A 537 13.62 -13.45 -11.86
N ASP A 538 13.62 -14.01 -13.08
CA ASP A 538 13.85 -15.42 -13.40
C ASP A 538 15.15 -15.54 -14.19
N PHE A 539 16.23 -15.95 -13.51
CA PHE A 539 17.56 -16.03 -14.11
C PHE A 539 17.91 -17.45 -14.58
N ARG A 540 18.58 -17.55 -15.71
CA ARG A 540 19.16 -18.79 -16.25
C ARG A 540 20.64 -18.89 -15.91
N GLU A 541 21.19 -20.07 -16.10
CA GLU A 541 22.61 -20.34 -15.87
C GLU A 541 23.52 -19.45 -16.74
N GLU A 542 23.06 -19.07 -17.92
CA GLU A 542 23.72 -18.10 -18.82
C GLU A 542 23.83 -16.70 -18.17
N ASP A 543 22.75 -16.21 -17.56
CA ASP A 543 22.73 -14.90 -16.89
C ASP A 543 23.69 -14.87 -15.69
N LEU A 544 23.83 -15.98 -14.98
CA LEU A 544 24.78 -16.15 -13.87
C LEU A 544 26.23 -16.14 -14.38
N PHE A 545 26.50 -16.81 -15.49
CA PHE A 545 27.84 -16.83 -16.10
C PHE A 545 28.28 -15.44 -16.58
N GLU A 546 27.38 -14.63 -17.12
CA GLU A 546 27.67 -13.25 -17.56
C GLU A 546 28.18 -12.33 -16.45
N VAL A 547 27.81 -12.59 -15.19
CA VAL A 547 28.27 -11.85 -14.01
C VAL A 547 29.37 -12.59 -13.23
N GLY A 548 29.84 -13.73 -13.74
CA GLY A 548 30.87 -14.55 -13.11
C GLY A 548 30.42 -15.23 -11.82
N LEU A 549 29.14 -15.56 -11.71
CA LEU A 549 28.54 -16.12 -10.49
C LEU A 549 28.38 -17.65 -10.59
N ASP A 550 28.92 -18.38 -9.62
CA ASP A 550 28.67 -19.81 -9.46
C ASP A 550 27.30 -20.04 -8.81
N GLY A 551 26.38 -20.65 -9.57
CA GLY A 551 25.02 -20.91 -9.14
C GLY A 551 24.92 -21.90 -7.99
N ASP A 552 25.78 -22.93 -7.92
CA ASP A 552 25.74 -23.91 -6.84
C ASP A 552 26.26 -23.30 -5.53
N GLU A 553 27.26 -22.42 -5.63
CA GLU A 553 27.82 -21.69 -4.50
C GLU A 553 26.82 -20.66 -3.94
N ALA A 554 26.14 -19.90 -4.81
CA ALA A 554 25.09 -18.97 -4.39
C ALA A 554 23.89 -19.67 -3.72
N LEU A 555 23.59 -20.93 -4.10
CA LEU A 555 22.58 -21.77 -3.44
C LEU A 555 23.07 -22.30 -2.08
N ARG A 556 24.37 -22.60 -1.94
CA ARG A 556 24.98 -23.00 -0.67
C ARG A 556 24.94 -21.87 0.35
N LEU A 557 25.25 -20.65 -0.10
CA LEU A 557 25.21 -19.42 0.71
C LEU A 557 23.79 -18.89 0.95
N GLY A 558 22.79 -19.39 0.22
CA GLY A 558 21.39 -18.98 0.36
C GLY A 558 21.08 -17.60 -0.23
N LEU A 559 21.90 -17.10 -1.13
CA LEU A 559 21.67 -15.82 -1.83
C LEU A 559 20.65 -15.97 -2.96
N LEU A 560 20.57 -17.16 -3.56
CA LEU A 560 19.61 -17.54 -4.59
C LEU A 560 18.87 -18.82 -4.20
N SER A 561 17.73 -19.04 -4.85
CA SER A 561 16.92 -20.26 -4.83
C SER A 561 16.83 -20.85 -6.24
N LYS A 562 16.83 -22.18 -6.36
CA LYS A 562 16.74 -22.89 -7.64
C LYS A 562 15.46 -23.69 -7.72
N PHE A 563 14.66 -23.46 -8.76
CA PHE A 563 13.41 -24.15 -8.99
C PHE A 563 13.55 -25.13 -10.16
N THR A 564 13.40 -26.43 -9.88
CA THR A 564 13.64 -27.52 -10.84
C THR A 564 12.43 -28.42 -11.09
N ALA A 565 11.45 -28.45 -10.19
CA ALA A 565 10.48 -29.55 -10.10
C ALA A 565 9.45 -29.65 -11.26
N GLN A 566 9.29 -28.62 -12.10
CA GLN A 566 8.28 -28.57 -13.17
C GLN A 566 8.76 -27.90 -14.47
N ARG A 567 10.04 -27.53 -14.59
CA ARG A 567 10.56 -26.78 -15.74
C ARG A 567 11.60 -27.62 -16.49
N LEU A 568 11.61 -27.53 -17.83
CA LEU A 568 12.59 -28.19 -18.69
C LEU A 568 14.02 -27.66 -18.44
N GLN A 569 14.14 -26.41 -18.00
CA GLN A 569 15.39 -25.77 -17.60
C GLN A 569 15.26 -25.20 -16.18
N PRO A 570 16.31 -25.30 -15.36
CA PRO A 570 16.32 -24.72 -14.01
C PRO A 570 16.28 -23.19 -14.09
N VAL A 571 15.56 -22.57 -13.15
CA VAL A 571 15.53 -21.12 -13.00
C VAL A 571 16.00 -20.74 -11.60
N TYR A 572 16.87 -19.74 -11.53
CA TYR A 572 17.39 -19.13 -10.33
C TYR A 572 16.60 -17.86 -10.01
N GLN A 573 16.24 -17.69 -8.74
CA GLN A 573 15.49 -16.53 -8.27
C GLN A 573 16.03 -16.08 -6.93
N PHE A 574 15.94 -14.78 -6.64
CA PHE A 574 16.05 -14.29 -5.27
C PHE A 574 14.84 -14.74 -4.46
N PHE A 575 14.97 -14.90 -3.14
CA PHE A 575 13.85 -15.34 -2.30
C PHE A 575 12.67 -14.34 -2.28
N HIS A 576 12.92 -13.08 -2.65
CA HIS A 576 11.91 -12.05 -2.82
C HIS A 576 12.37 -10.96 -3.81
N PRO A 577 11.47 -10.39 -4.65
CA PRO A 577 11.79 -9.24 -5.52
C PRO A 577 12.43 -8.06 -4.78
N SER A 578 11.90 -7.65 -3.63
CA SER A 578 12.50 -6.58 -2.82
C SER A 578 13.90 -6.90 -2.26
N PHE A 579 14.27 -8.18 -2.14
CA PHE A 579 15.65 -8.53 -1.80
C PHE A 579 16.59 -8.33 -3.00
N GLN A 580 16.11 -8.60 -4.22
CA GLN A 580 16.82 -8.22 -5.44
C GLN A 580 17.02 -6.70 -5.51
N GLU A 581 15.96 -5.91 -5.27
CA GLU A 581 16.06 -4.44 -5.20
C GLU A 581 17.05 -3.96 -4.16
N PHE A 582 17.06 -4.59 -2.98
CA PHE A 582 18.01 -4.28 -1.91
C PHE A 582 19.46 -4.51 -2.33
N LEU A 583 19.77 -5.68 -2.92
CA LEU A 583 21.11 -5.99 -3.41
C LEU A 583 21.53 -5.10 -4.58
N ALA A 584 20.60 -4.79 -5.49
CA ALA A 584 20.85 -3.85 -6.58
C ALA A 584 21.14 -2.44 -6.06
N GLY A 585 20.41 -1.97 -5.04
CA GLY A 585 20.64 -0.68 -4.41
C GLY A 585 22.00 -0.64 -3.74
N GLN A 586 22.37 -1.69 -3.00
CA GLN A 586 23.71 -1.82 -2.43
C GLN A 586 24.79 -1.74 -3.52
N ARG A 587 24.64 -2.51 -4.61
CA ARG A 587 25.58 -2.49 -5.75
C ARG A 587 25.67 -1.12 -6.42
N MET A 588 24.55 -0.44 -6.63
CA MET A 588 24.51 0.91 -7.19
C MET A 588 25.26 1.91 -6.30
N SER A 589 25.11 1.78 -4.97
CA SER A 589 25.85 2.60 -3.99
C SER A 589 27.36 2.35 -4.08
N GLU A 590 27.78 1.07 -4.17
CA GLU A 590 29.20 0.69 -4.36
C GLU A 590 29.80 1.31 -5.63
N LEU A 591 29.09 1.22 -6.76
CA LEU A 591 29.54 1.79 -8.04
C LEU A 591 29.68 3.32 -7.96
N LEU A 592 28.69 4.01 -7.38
CA LEU A 592 28.70 5.47 -7.26
C LEU A 592 29.69 6.00 -6.21
N ALA A 593 30.04 5.18 -5.21
CA ALA A 593 31.02 5.51 -4.18
C ALA A 593 32.47 5.11 -4.56
N SER A 594 32.63 4.29 -5.61
CA SER A 594 33.93 3.83 -6.11
C SER A 594 34.85 4.98 -6.50
N ASP A 595 36.12 4.87 -6.12
CA ASP A 595 37.18 5.77 -6.57
C ASP A 595 37.75 5.34 -7.95
N VAL A 596 37.36 4.16 -8.46
CA VAL A 596 37.64 3.70 -9.83
C VAL A 596 36.65 4.34 -10.82
N GLU A 597 37.17 5.07 -11.81
CA GLU A 597 36.40 5.86 -12.78
C GLU A 597 35.42 5.02 -13.60
N GLU A 598 35.83 3.88 -14.14
CA GLU A 598 34.95 2.98 -14.92
C GLU A 598 33.72 2.52 -14.12
N ASN A 599 33.90 2.17 -12.85
CA ASN A 599 32.79 1.78 -11.97
C ASN A 599 31.86 2.97 -11.66
N LEU A 600 32.43 4.16 -11.49
CA LEU A 600 31.65 5.38 -11.27
C LEU A 600 30.82 5.74 -12.50
N GLU A 601 31.40 5.67 -13.70
CA GLU A 601 30.69 5.91 -14.97
C GLU A 601 29.52 4.94 -15.15
N ARG A 602 29.72 3.65 -14.83
CA ARG A 602 28.65 2.65 -14.85
C ARG A 602 27.55 2.97 -13.84
N GLY A 603 27.89 3.39 -12.62
CA GLY A 603 26.91 3.83 -11.63
C GLY A 603 26.10 5.04 -12.09
N LEU A 604 26.76 6.02 -12.71
CA LEU A 604 26.12 7.21 -13.28
C LEU A 604 25.22 6.86 -14.46
N TYR A 605 25.62 5.91 -15.31
CA TYR A 605 24.81 5.41 -16.42
C TYR A 605 23.46 4.85 -15.94
N TYR A 606 23.46 4.02 -14.89
CA TYR A 606 22.20 3.52 -14.31
C TYR A 606 21.36 4.65 -13.69
N LEU A 607 22.00 5.59 -12.98
CA LEU A 607 21.31 6.72 -12.37
C LEU A 607 20.64 7.62 -13.42
N GLN A 608 21.30 7.86 -14.56
CA GLN A 608 20.78 8.66 -15.67
C GLN A 608 19.57 8.04 -16.36
N GLN A 609 19.42 6.70 -16.35
CA GLN A 609 18.23 6.03 -16.85
C GLN A 609 16.97 6.31 -16.00
N ILE A 610 17.15 6.74 -14.75
CA ILE A 610 16.09 7.22 -13.86
C ILE A 610 15.87 8.71 -14.16
N ASN A 611 15.29 8.99 -15.33
CA ASN A 611 15.15 10.34 -15.89
C ASN A 611 13.76 10.97 -15.70
N THR A 612 12.76 10.25 -15.19
CA THR A 612 11.40 10.76 -14.96
C THR A 612 10.99 10.71 -13.49
N LEU A 613 10.14 11.65 -13.07
CA LEU A 613 9.62 11.69 -11.70
C LEU A 613 8.66 10.51 -11.42
N ARG A 614 8.05 9.97 -12.47
CA ARG A 614 7.29 8.71 -12.43
C ARG A 614 8.19 7.54 -12.05
N LYS A 615 9.38 7.41 -12.67
CA LYS A 615 10.38 6.39 -12.33
C LYS A 615 10.89 6.50 -10.89
N VAL A 616 11.15 7.73 -10.42
CA VAL A 616 11.60 8.00 -9.03
C VAL A 616 10.54 7.61 -8.00
N SER A 617 9.27 7.91 -8.28
CA SER A 617 8.16 7.71 -7.33
C SER A 617 7.49 6.34 -7.43
N GLY A 618 7.79 5.59 -8.49
CA GLY A 618 7.26 4.28 -8.78
C GLY A 618 8.38 3.26 -8.95
N THR A 619 8.67 2.91 -10.21
CA THR A 619 9.52 1.79 -10.64
C THR A 619 10.84 1.63 -9.87
N TYR A 620 11.54 2.72 -9.57
CA TYR A 620 12.87 2.69 -8.94
C TYR A 620 12.88 3.31 -7.53
N HIS A 621 11.70 3.51 -6.92
CA HIS A 621 11.58 4.11 -5.60
C HIS A 621 12.40 3.36 -4.53
N PHE A 622 12.19 2.05 -4.43
CA PHE A 622 12.89 1.21 -3.47
C PHE A 622 14.38 1.06 -3.80
N LEU A 623 14.76 0.96 -5.08
CA LEU A 623 16.16 0.95 -5.51
C LEU A 623 16.92 2.18 -4.98
N LEU A 624 16.38 3.38 -5.18
CA LEU A 624 16.97 4.64 -4.70
C LEU A 624 17.05 4.69 -3.18
N GLN A 625 15.99 4.25 -2.50
CA GLN A 625 15.95 4.18 -1.04
C GLN A 625 16.99 3.19 -0.50
N TYR A 626 17.18 2.04 -1.15
CA TYR A 626 18.16 1.03 -0.76
C TYR A 626 19.59 1.46 -1.06
N ALA A 627 19.84 2.15 -2.17
CA ALA A 627 21.15 2.72 -2.49
C ALA A 627 21.64 3.74 -1.44
N CYS A 628 20.71 4.33 -0.70
CA CYS A 628 20.99 5.24 0.42
C CYS A 628 20.91 4.54 1.80
N SER A 629 21.13 3.22 1.89
CA SER A 629 21.04 2.47 3.16
C SER A 629 22.29 2.49 4.03
N TYR A 630 23.40 3.01 3.51
CA TYR A 630 24.69 3.08 4.19
C TYR A 630 25.33 4.46 3.99
N PRO A 631 26.14 4.94 4.95
CA PRO A 631 26.91 6.15 4.76
C PRO A 631 27.88 5.98 3.59
N SER A 632 27.69 6.76 2.50
CA SER A 632 28.57 6.67 1.33
C SER A 632 28.64 7.99 0.56
N LYS A 633 29.70 8.16 -0.23
CA LYS A 633 29.85 9.28 -1.18
C LYS A 633 28.78 9.24 -2.30
N ALA A 634 28.01 8.15 -2.42
CA ALA A 634 26.95 8.02 -3.42
C ALA A 634 25.70 8.83 -3.06
N VAL A 635 25.36 8.95 -1.77
CA VAL A 635 24.10 9.58 -1.32
C VAL A 635 23.97 11.03 -1.82
N PRO A 636 24.97 11.91 -1.66
CA PRO A 636 24.88 13.27 -2.21
C PRO A 636 24.76 13.29 -3.74
N LYS A 637 25.39 12.36 -4.46
CA LYS A 637 25.29 12.25 -5.93
C LYS A 637 23.87 11.89 -6.37
N ILE A 638 23.22 10.95 -5.66
CA ILE A 638 21.83 10.56 -5.89
C ILE A 638 20.89 11.74 -5.62
N ILE A 639 21.02 12.40 -4.46
CA ILE A 639 20.19 13.57 -4.11
C ILE A 639 20.35 14.69 -5.15
N ASN A 640 21.58 14.97 -5.58
CA ASN A 640 21.84 15.99 -6.60
C ASN A 640 21.18 15.64 -7.94
N HIS A 641 21.25 14.37 -8.37
CA HIS A 641 20.52 13.91 -9.56
C HIS A 641 19.01 14.14 -9.40
N LEU A 642 18.43 13.71 -8.28
CA LEU A 642 17.00 13.88 -8.00
C LEU A 642 16.56 15.35 -8.04
N PHE A 643 17.36 16.26 -7.50
CA PHE A 643 17.08 17.69 -7.53
C PHE A 643 17.25 18.31 -8.92
N ASN A 644 18.23 17.86 -9.71
CA ASN A 644 18.41 18.32 -11.09
C ASN A 644 17.29 17.85 -12.02
N LEU A 645 16.68 16.69 -11.76
CA LEU A 645 15.56 16.18 -12.55
C LEU A 645 14.40 17.18 -12.63
N ILE A 646 14.08 17.90 -11.55
CA ILE A 646 12.92 18.82 -11.55
C ILE A 646 13.06 19.98 -12.54
N HIS A 647 14.29 20.26 -12.97
CA HIS A 647 14.61 21.31 -13.95
C HIS A 647 14.61 20.78 -15.40
N SER A 648 14.58 19.46 -15.60
CA SER A 648 14.51 18.83 -16.92
C SER A 648 13.06 18.78 -17.43
N LYS A 649 12.87 19.05 -18.73
CA LYS A 649 11.55 18.92 -19.39
C LYS A 649 11.09 17.46 -19.46
N GLU A 650 12.02 16.55 -19.71
CA GLU A 650 11.77 15.10 -19.81
C GLU A 650 11.26 14.50 -18.48
N ALA A 651 11.58 15.14 -17.36
CA ALA A 651 11.25 14.61 -16.04
C ALA A 651 9.73 14.46 -15.78
N PHE A 652 8.92 15.21 -16.52
CA PHE A 652 7.46 15.20 -16.40
C PHE A 652 6.78 14.32 -17.46
N GLU A 653 7.53 13.70 -18.37
CA GLU A 653 6.97 12.76 -19.34
C GLU A 653 6.38 11.53 -18.63
N SER A 654 5.28 11.02 -19.17
CA SER A 654 4.47 9.97 -18.56
C SER A 654 4.19 8.83 -19.53
N HIS A 655 5.23 8.41 -20.26
CA HIS A 655 5.16 7.27 -21.17
C HIS A 655 4.71 5.99 -20.44
N SER A 656 3.99 5.13 -21.15
CA SER A 656 3.64 3.78 -20.70
C SER A 656 4.84 2.87 -20.89
N GLU A 657 5.68 2.79 -19.87
CA GLU A 657 6.72 1.75 -19.79
C GLU A 657 6.12 0.44 -19.25
N ASN A 658 6.83 -0.67 -19.43
CA ASN A 658 6.46 -1.96 -18.84
C ASN A 658 6.52 -1.86 -17.31
N ASP A 659 5.36 -1.64 -16.69
CA ASP A 659 5.16 -1.52 -15.25
C ASP A 659 5.23 -2.88 -14.51
N GLU A 660 5.96 -3.87 -15.05
CA GLU A 660 6.11 -5.21 -14.42
C GLU A 660 6.69 -5.10 -13.00
N LEU A 661 7.66 -4.20 -12.81
CA LEU A 661 8.24 -3.89 -11.49
C LEU A 661 7.19 -3.35 -10.50
N LEU A 662 6.20 -2.57 -10.97
CA LEU A 662 5.14 -2.02 -10.12
C LEU A 662 4.13 -3.09 -9.66
N GLN A 663 4.02 -4.23 -10.36
CA GLN A 663 3.14 -5.33 -9.94
C GLN A 663 3.57 -5.94 -8.59
N HIS A 664 4.85 -5.83 -8.25
CA HIS A 664 5.39 -6.28 -6.97
C HIS A 664 5.16 -5.28 -5.83
N HIS A 665 4.73 -4.05 -6.15
CA HIS A 665 4.56 -2.92 -5.23
C HIS A 665 3.20 -2.22 -5.42
N PRO A 666 2.08 -2.86 -5.04
CA PRO A 666 0.74 -2.29 -5.21
C PRO A 666 0.55 -0.96 -4.47
N GLU A 667 1.29 -0.71 -3.39
CA GLU A 667 1.32 0.57 -2.69
C GLU A 667 1.83 1.72 -3.58
N LEU A 668 2.84 1.45 -4.42
CA LEU A 668 3.37 2.44 -5.36
C LEU A 668 2.45 2.61 -6.57
N GLN A 669 1.72 1.56 -6.96
CA GLN A 669 0.73 1.66 -8.04
C GLN A 669 -0.33 2.72 -7.75
N MET A 670 -0.83 2.79 -6.50
CA MET A 670 -1.77 3.84 -6.09
C MET A 670 -1.14 5.24 -6.14
N VAL A 671 0.14 5.36 -5.75
CA VAL A 671 0.87 6.63 -5.77
C VAL A 671 1.10 7.11 -7.21
N VAL A 672 1.53 6.20 -8.10
CA VAL A 672 1.74 6.50 -9.52
C VAL A 672 0.42 6.88 -10.20
N GLN A 673 -0.67 6.18 -9.91
CA GLN A 673 -2.01 6.55 -10.41
C GLN A 673 -2.46 7.93 -9.93
N ALA A 674 -2.20 8.25 -8.66
CA ALA A 674 -2.50 9.58 -8.13
C ALA A 674 -1.66 10.66 -8.83
N ILE A 675 -0.38 10.39 -9.09
CA ILE A 675 0.54 11.26 -9.82
C ILE A 675 0.06 11.48 -11.26
N ASP A 676 -0.35 10.42 -11.96
CA ASP A 676 -0.86 10.48 -13.33
C ASP A 676 -2.16 11.31 -13.40
N GLY A 677 -2.93 11.34 -12.30
CA GLY A 677 -4.15 12.13 -12.16
C GLY A 677 -3.94 13.62 -11.88
N LEU A 678 -2.76 14.05 -11.41
CA LEU A 678 -2.49 15.45 -11.02
C LEU A 678 -2.58 16.41 -12.20
N GLU A 679 -3.20 17.56 -11.97
CA GLU A 679 -3.19 18.66 -12.94
C GLU A 679 -1.80 19.31 -13.03
N SER A 680 -1.48 19.86 -14.20
CA SER A 680 -0.17 20.44 -14.51
C SER A 680 0.26 21.52 -13.51
N GLU A 681 -0.69 22.34 -13.04
CA GLU A 681 -0.44 23.42 -12.08
C GLU A 681 0.08 22.92 -10.72
N PHE A 682 -0.39 21.75 -10.26
CA PHE A 682 -0.02 21.19 -8.96
C PHE A 682 1.17 20.24 -9.01
N CYS A 683 1.54 19.74 -10.20
CA CYS A 683 2.62 18.78 -10.39
C CYS A 683 3.96 19.26 -9.80
N LEU A 684 4.41 20.47 -10.15
CA LEU A 684 5.72 20.96 -9.72
C LEU A 684 5.82 21.09 -8.19
N SER A 685 4.77 21.62 -7.56
CA SER A 685 4.67 21.76 -6.10
C SER A 685 4.69 20.39 -5.41
N PHE A 686 3.90 19.45 -5.93
CA PHE A 686 3.84 18.09 -5.40
C PHE A 686 5.20 17.39 -5.46
N PHE A 687 5.86 17.40 -6.61
CA PHE A 687 7.15 16.73 -6.79
C PHE A 687 8.29 17.41 -6.04
N THR A 688 8.28 18.74 -5.93
CA THR A 688 9.23 19.47 -5.08
C THR A 688 9.21 18.93 -3.66
N ARG A 689 8.02 18.77 -3.09
CA ARG A 689 7.83 18.23 -1.74
C ARG A 689 8.23 16.76 -1.65
N LEU A 690 7.86 15.95 -2.64
CA LEU A 690 8.18 14.52 -2.67
C LEU A 690 9.69 14.29 -2.72
N LEU A 691 10.40 14.96 -3.63
CA LEU A 691 11.85 14.84 -3.77
C LEU A 691 12.58 15.30 -2.51
N LEU A 692 12.12 16.39 -1.88
CA LEU A 692 12.68 16.87 -0.62
C LEU A 692 12.53 15.82 0.49
N ASN A 693 11.36 15.19 0.60
CA ASN A 693 11.11 14.14 1.58
C ASN A 693 12.01 12.92 1.33
N ILE A 694 12.14 12.48 0.08
CA ILE A 694 13.03 11.37 -0.30
C ILE A 694 14.48 11.71 0.05
N ALA A 695 14.96 12.91 -0.32
CA ALA A 695 16.33 13.34 -0.07
C ALA A 695 16.66 13.42 1.42
N ILE A 696 15.78 14.01 2.23
CA ILE A 696 15.98 14.12 3.68
C ILE A 696 15.90 12.74 4.34
N SER A 697 14.94 11.91 3.95
CA SER A 697 14.85 10.52 4.45
C SER A 697 16.14 9.75 4.13
N ALA A 698 16.63 9.85 2.89
CA ALA A 698 17.88 9.23 2.47
C ALA A 698 19.09 9.74 3.27
N ALA A 699 19.17 11.04 3.53
CA ALA A 699 20.27 11.64 4.30
C ALA A 699 20.29 11.20 5.77
N TYR A 700 19.12 11.13 6.43
CA TYR A 700 19.01 10.64 7.81
C TYR A 700 19.22 9.14 7.92
N GLU A 701 18.65 8.34 7.01
CA GLU A 701 18.80 6.89 7.05
C GLU A 701 20.22 6.41 6.76
N SER A 702 21.02 7.22 6.07
CA SER A 702 22.44 6.95 5.78
C SER A 702 23.41 7.64 6.74
N ASP A 703 22.93 8.37 7.76
CA ASP A 703 23.76 9.20 8.64
C ASP A 703 24.67 10.21 7.88
N THR A 704 24.22 10.70 6.72
CA THR A 704 24.97 11.64 5.85
C THR A 704 24.39 13.07 5.84
N VAL A 705 23.51 13.40 6.79
CA VAL A 705 22.78 14.68 6.85
C VAL A 705 23.71 15.88 6.73
N ALA A 706 24.85 15.90 7.43
CA ALA A 706 25.80 17.00 7.37
C ALA A 706 26.41 17.20 5.97
N MET A 707 26.65 16.12 5.21
CA MET A 707 27.16 16.20 3.84
C MET A 707 26.10 16.63 2.85
N CYS A 708 24.83 16.27 3.09
CA CYS A 708 23.72 16.55 2.18
C CYS A 708 23.06 17.92 2.45
N ALA A 709 23.20 18.49 3.65
CA ALA A 709 22.56 19.73 4.05
C ALA A 709 22.80 20.91 3.07
N PRO A 710 24.02 21.17 2.55
CA PRO A 710 24.24 22.25 1.60
C PRO A 710 23.42 22.11 0.30
N VAL A 711 23.35 20.89 -0.24
CA VAL A 711 22.57 20.56 -1.45
C VAL A 711 21.07 20.74 -1.19
N ILE A 712 20.61 20.39 0.01
CA ILE A 712 19.22 20.59 0.44
C ILE A 712 18.92 22.09 0.61
N PHE A 713 19.82 22.87 1.20
CA PHE A 713 19.63 24.32 1.35
C PHE A 713 19.51 25.04 0.01
N GLU A 714 20.35 24.65 -0.96
CA GLU A 714 20.27 25.17 -2.32
C GLU A 714 18.91 24.83 -2.96
N PHE A 715 18.44 23.58 -2.79
CA PHE A 715 17.14 23.17 -3.29
C PHE A 715 15.97 23.88 -2.61
N LEU A 716 16.06 24.24 -1.32
CA LEU A 716 15.00 24.98 -0.60
C LEU A 716 14.87 26.43 -1.10
N ARG A 717 15.96 27.01 -1.64
CA ARG A 717 16.03 28.44 -1.95
C ARG A 717 14.96 28.86 -2.96
N GLY A 718 14.17 29.87 -2.59
CA GLY A 718 13.17 30.47 -3.48
C GLY A 718 11.87 29.68 -3.65
N LYS A 719 11.72 28.52 -2.98
CA LYS A 719 10.54 27.65 -3.14
C LYS A 719 9.45 27.89 -2.09
N THR A 720 8.23 27.48 -2.41
CA THR A 720 7.06 27.55 -1.52
C THR A 720 6.77 26.19 -0.90
N PHE A 721 6.60 26.11 0.43
CA PHE A 721 6.33 24.86 1.14
C PHE A 721 5.07 24.92 1.99
N SER A 722 4.23 23.88 1.92
CA SER A 722 3.08 23.75 2.82
C SER A 722 3.49 23.19 4.19
N ILE A 723 3.05 23.82 5.26
CA ILE A 723 3.23 23.36 6.65
C ILE A 723 2.38 22.09 6.91
N ASP A 724 1.28 21.89 6.18
CA ASP A 724 0.46 20.68 6.30
C ASP A 724 1.22 19.42 5.84
N SER A 725 2.30 19.59 5.07
CA SER A 725 3.19 18.49 4.66
C SER A 725 3.91 17.80 5.83
N PHE A 726 3.93 18.43 7.01
CA PHE A 726 4.67 17.94 8.17
C PHE A 726 3.89 16.97 9.07
N VAL A 727 2.69 16.53 8.68
CA VAL A 727 1.83 15.67 9.52
C VAL A 727 2.09 14.15 9.30
N SER A 728 3.05 13.77 8.45
CA SER A 728 3.32 12.36 8.15
C SER A 728 3.94 11.59 9.33
N GLN A 729 3.68 10.27 9.40
CA GLN A 729 4.11 9.37 10.49
C GLN A 729 5.63 9.14 10.59
N TYR A 730 6.43 9.74 9.70
CA TYR A 730 7.88 9.53 9.60
C TYR A 730 8.62 10.82 9.30
N ASN A 731 8.46 11.83 10.15
CA ASN A 731 8.81 13.17 9.71
C ASN A 731 10.27 13.57 9.94
N PHE A 732 11.16 12.98 9.14
CA PHE A 732 12.55 13.43 9.00
C PHE A 732 12.65 14.90 8.56
N LEU A 733 11.64 15.43 7.85
CA LEU A 733 11.59 16.85 7.47
C LEU A 733 11.47 17.77 8.70
N LEU A 734 10.63 17.44 9.69
CA LEU A 734 10.59 18.18 10.96
C LEU A 734 11.92 18.08 11.71
N SER A 735 12.54 16.90 11.70
CA SER A 735 13.84 16.67 12.32
C SER A 735 14.93 17.52 11.67
N PHE A 736 14.91 17.63 10.33
CA PHE A 736 15.83 18.47 9.57
C PHE A 736 15.75 19.95 9.97
N PHE A 737 14.54 20.52 10.04
CA PHE A 737 14.36 21.91 10.48
C PHE A 737 14.69 22.12 11.97
N LEU A 738 14.57 21.07 12.79
CA LEU A 738 14.99 21.13 14.19
C LEU A 738 16.51 21.13 14.35
N ASP A 739 17.22 20.36 13.52
CA ASP A 739 18.67 20.23 13.55
C ASP A 739 19.37 21.41 12.85
N PHE A 740 18.75 21.94 11.79
CA PHE A 740 19.24 23.10 11.01
C PHE A 740 18.18 24.23 10.96
N PRO A 741 17.94 24.99 12.04
CA PRO A 741 16.92 26.05 12.08
C PRO A 741 17.11 27.16 11.04
N GLU A 742 18.35 27.43 10.62
CA GLU A 742 18.70 28.38 9.56
C GLU A 742 18.04 28.03 8.22
N SER A 743 17.74 26.75 8.00
CA SER A 743 17.11 26.27 6.78
C SER A 743 15.70 26.83 6.52
N LEU A 744 15.03 27.32 7.58
CA LEU A 744 13.72 27.97 7.48
C LEU A 744 13.74 29.31 6.73
N SER A 745 14.93 29.91 6.54
CA SER A 745 15.10 31.20 5.86
C SER A 745 15.29 31.08 4.34
N PHE A 746 15.59 29.87 3.82
CA PHE A 746 15.83 29.67 2.39
C PHE A 746 14.53 29.64 1.54
N PRO A 747 13.43 29.00 1.99
CA PRO A 747 12.16 29.07 1.29
C PRO A 747 11.67 30.50 1.10
N SER A 748 10.99 30.76 -0.02
CA SER A 748 10.41 32.08 -0.29
C SER A 748 9.09 32.29 0.46
N THR A 749 8.29 31.24 0.65
CA THR A 749 6.99 31.30 1.34
C THR A 749 6.65 29.97 2.01
N PHE A 750 6.15 30.04 3.25
CA PHE A 750 5.47 28.92 3.89
C PHE A 750 3.96 29.08 3.77
N TYR A 751 3.25 28.00 3.51
CA TYR A 751 1.81 27.97 3.29
C TYR A 751 1.13 27.12 4.36
N LEU A 752 0.12 27.64 5.05
CA LEU A 752 -0.65 26.92 6.07
C LEU A 752 -2.13 26.98 5.70
N ASN A 753 -2.78 25.82 5.50
CA ASN A 753 -4.19 25.75 5.16
C ASN A 753 -4.99 25.03 6.24
N VAL A 754 -5.94 25.75 6.84
CA VAL A 754 -6.79 25.24 7.91
C VAL A 754 -8.23 25.17 7.42
N HIS A 755 -8.86 24.00 7.58
CA HIS A 755 -10.24 23.73 7.17
C HIS A 755 -11.16 23.45 8.37
N GLY A 756 -12.36 24.00 8.38
CA GLY A 756 -13.34 23.80 9.43
C GLY A 756 -14.07 22.44 9.38
N LYS A 757 -14.73 22.09 10.49
CA LYS A 757 -15.45 20.80 10.66
C LYS A 757 -16.74 20.67 9.82
N LYS A 758 -17.22 21.76 9.23
CA LYS A 758 -18.46 21.81 8.43
C LYS A 758 -18.19 22.54 7.12
N ASN A 759 -17.81 21.82 6.09
CA ASN A 759 -17.90 22.32 4.73
C ASN A 759 -19.39 22.43 4.37
N LYS A 760 -19.93 23.63 4.18
CA LYS A 760 -21.21 23.75 3.46
C LYS A 760 -20.90 23.55 1.98
N PRO A 761 -21.48 22.54 1.30
CA PRO A 761 -21.27 22.39 -0.13
C PRO A 761 -21.78 23.64 -0.84
N LYS A 762 -20.90 24.38 -1.51
CA LYS A 762 -21.32 25.36 -2.52
C LYS A 762 -21.85 24.55 -3.70
N SER A 763 -23.16 24.57 -3.92
CA SER A 763 -23.80 23.84 -5.01
C SER A 763 -23.53 24.54 -6.34
N VAL A 764 -22.28 24.52 -6.84
CA VAL A 764 -21.97 24.97 -8.21
C VAL A 764 -22.87 24.25 -9.23
N PHE A 765 -23.24 23.01 -8.93
CA PHE A 765 -24.18 22.20 -9.72
C PHE A 765 -25.63 22.74 -9.72
N SER A 766 -26.09 23.49 -8.71
CA SER A 766 -27.43 24.09 -8.76
C SER A 766 -27.48 25.23 -9.76
N ASP A 767 -26.45 26.08 -9.79
CA ASP A 767 -26.40 27.24 -10.66
C ASP A 767 -26.24 26.80 -12.13
N ILE A 768 -25.42 25.77 -12.38
CA ILE A 768 -25.32 25.11 -13.70
C ILE A 768 -26.64 24.47 -14.10
N GLY A 769 -27.31 23.77 -13.18
CA GLY A 769 -28.59 23.10 -13.44
C GLY A 769 -29.72 24.07 -13.81
N ILE A 770 -29.77 25.25 -13.16
CA ILE A 770 -30.76 26.30 -13.44
C ILE A 770 -30.50 26.95 -14.81
N ASN A 771 -29.24 27.26 -15.14
CA ASN A 771 -28.91 27.89 -16.42
C ASN A 771 -29.13 26.98 -17.64
N LEU A 772 -29.15 25.66 -17.44
CA LEU A 772 -29.31 24.67 -18.51
C LEU A 772 -30.71 24.03 -18.55
N SER A 773 -31.57 24.27 -17.56
CA SER A 773 -32.90 23.63 -17.49
C SER A 773 -33.88 24.06 -18.57
N ASP A 774 -33.69 25.26 -19.13
CA ASP A 774 -34.58 25.86 -20.14
C ASP A 774 -34.18 25.52 -21.59
N LEU A 775 -33.16 24.67 -21.77
CA LEU A 775 -32.62 24.32 -23.09
C LEU A 775 -33.13 22.95 -23.59
N GLU A 776 -33.09 22.73 -24.90
CA GLU A 776 -33.61 21.51 -25.55
C GLU A 776 -32.88 20.22 -25.11
N VAL A 777 -33.61 19.11 -25.03
CA VAL A 777 -33.07 17.78 -24.72
C VAL A 777 -32.51 17.13 -25.99
N PRO A 778 -31.23 16.71 -26.03
CA PRO A 778 -30.63 16.11 -27.21
C PRO A 778 -31.22 14.74 -27.51
N THR A 779 -31.42 14.45 -28.79
CA THR A 779 -31.84 13.14 -29.30
C THR A 779 -30.68 12.47 -30.03
N ILE A 780 -30.27 11.27 -29.58
CA ILE A 780 -29.08 10.58 -30.10
C ILE A 780 -29.29 9.07 -30.24
N ASP A 781 -28.50 8.44 -31.11
CA ASP A 781 -28.49 6.99 -31.26
C ASP A 781 -27.89 6.34 -30.00
N THR A 782 -28.31 5.11 -29.70
CA THR A 782 -27.87 4.35 -28.50
C THR A 782 -26.35 4.23 -28.38
N ASP A 783 -25.63 4.08 -29.49
CA ASP A 783 -24.17 3.96 -29.53
C ASP A 783 -23.43 5.17 -28.94
N TYR A 784 -24.06 6.35 -28.94
CA TYR A 784 -23.46 7.61 -28.46
C TYR A 784 -23.94 8.02 -27.06
N ALA A 785 -24.72 7.18 -26.37
CA ALA A 785 -25.27 7.48 -25.04
C ALA A 785 -24.17 7.85 -24.02
N SER A 786 -22.98 7.27 -24.16
CA SER A 786 -21.83 7.52 -23.29
C SER A 786 -21.25 8.94 -23.41
N ALA A 787 -21.64 9.72 -24.42
CA ALA A 787 -21.28 11.14 -24.55
C ALA A 787 -21.94 12.04 -23.50
N PHE A 788 -22.91 11.53 -22.73
CA PHE A 788 -23.69 12.32 -21.77
C PHE A 788 -23.65 11.69 -20.37
N ILE A 789 -23.42 12.53 -19.37
CA ILE A 789 -23.42 12.17 -17.94
C ILE A 789 -24.54 12.96 -17.25
N ASN A 790 -25.32 12.26 -16.43
CA ASN A 790 -26.35 12.91 -15.63
C ASN A 790 -25.74 13.69 -14.44
N LEU A 791 -26.08 14.97 -14.36
CA LEU A 791 -25.57 15.89 -13.34
C LEU A 791 -26.02 15.51 -11.91
N ASN A 792 -27.20 14.89 -11.75
CA ASN A 792 -27.68 14.44 -10.43
C ASN A 792 -26.85 13.28 -9.88
N ASP A 793 -26.48 12.33 -10.72
CA ASP A 793 -25.65 11.18 -10.33
C ASP A 793 -24.25 11.64 -9.88
N MET A 794 -23.67 12.59 -10.62
CA MET A 794 -22.38 13.19 -10.25
C MET A 794 -22.48 14.01 -8.97
N SER A 795 -23.56 14.78 -8.79
CA SER A 795 -23.83 15.53 -7.56
C SER A 795 -23.92 14.61 -6.34
N GLN A 796 -24.55 13.44 -6.46
CA GLN A 796 -24.59 12.44 -5.39
C GLN A 796 -23.19 11.86 -5.09
N ARG A 797 -22.42 11.47 -6.11
CA ARG A 797 -21.05 10.96 -5.94
C ARG A 797 -20.13 11.98 -5.25
N VAL A 798 -20.21 13.26 -5.65
CA VAL A 798 -19.42 14.33 -5.02
C VAL A 798 -19.84 14.49 -3.54
N LYS A 799 -21.14 14.48 -3.23
CA LYS A 799 -21.63 14.53 -1.84
C LYS A 799 -21.11 13.36 -1.00
N GLU A 800 -21.06 12.15 -1.55
CA GLU A 800 -20.49 10.99 -0.85
C GLU A 800 -19.00 11.16 -0.54
N LEU A 801 -18.21 11.62 -1.53
CA LEU A 801 -16.79 11.91 -1.35
C LEU A 801 -16.56 13.02 -0.32
N GLU A 802 -17.36 14.08 -0.34
CA GLU A 802 -17.32 15.16 0.64
C GLU A 802 -17.68 14.67 2.05
N ASN A 803 -18.70 13.82 2.18
CA ASN A 803 -19.08 13.21 3.46
C ASN A 803 -17.95 12.35 4.03
N ASN A 804 -17.28 11.56 3.19
CA ASN A 804 -16.10 10.79 3.58
C ASN A 804 -14.96 11.71 4.04
N ARG A 805 -14.68 12.78 3.28
CA ARG A 805 -13.68 13.80 3.65
C ARG A 805 -13.99 14.48 4.98
N ASN A 806 -15.23 14.88 5.19
CA ASN A 806 -15.70 15.50 6.43
C ASN A 806 -15.61 14.54 7.62
N SER A 807 -15.92 13.26 7.40
CA SER A 807 -15.77 12.23 8.43
C SER A 807 -14.30 12.08 8.87
N PHE A 808 -13.35 12.14 7.92
CA PHE A 808 -11.92 12.09 8.21
C PHE A 808 -11.46 13.32 9.00
N PHE A 809 -11.81 14.54 8.55
CA PHE A 809 -11.43 15.76 9.27
C PHE A 809 -12.11 15.89 10.63
N SER A 810 -13.27 15.26 10.85
CA SER A 810 -13.92 15.24 12.17
C SER A 810 -13.09 14.50 13.24
N LEU A 811 -12.16 13.62 12.82
CA LEU A 811 -11.24 12.90 13.70
C LEU A 811 -10.00 13.72 14.09
N VAL A 812 -9.74 14.85 13.41
CA VAL A 812 -8.61 15.75 13.71
C VAL A 812 -9.02 16.69 14.86
N SER A 813 -8.36 16.55 16.01
CA SER A 813 -8.70 17.31 17.22
C SER A 813 -8.03 18.68 17.34
N ARG A 814 -6.87 18.89 16.72
CA ARG A 814 -6.11 20.17 16.71
C ARG A 814 -5.58 20.48 15.32
N PHE A 815 -5.59 21.76 14.95
CA PHE A 815 -5.08 22.23 13.66
C PHE A 815 -3.57 22.48 13.68
N LEU A 816 -3.05 22.96 14.82
CA LEU A 816 -1.63 23.27 15.00
C LEU A 816 -1.10 22.56 16.25
N PRO A 817 -0.82 21.24 16.18
CA PRO A 817 -0.27 20.51 17.31
C PRO A 817 1.16 20.97 17.65
N ASP A 818 1.56 20.84 18.92
CA ASP A 818 2.85 21.35 19.40
C ASP A 818 4.05 20.60 18.76
N SER A 819 3.85 19.35 18.32
CA SER A 819 4.85 18.56 17.58
C SER A 819 5.19 19.17 16.22
N LEU A 820 4.19 19.68 15.50
CA LEU A 820 4.35 20.37 14.22
C LEU A 820 5.12 21.68 14.39
N MET A 821 4.91 22.34 15.53
CA MET A 821 5.42 23.66 15.83
C MET A 821 6.84 23.67 16.40
N ALA A 822 7.36 22.53 16.82
CA ALA A 822 8.66 22.42 17.48
C ALA A 822 9.83 23.10 16.72
N PRO A 823 9.99 22.95 15.38
CA PRO A 823 11.08 23.62 14.66
C PRO A 823 10.94 25.14 14.68
N PHE A 824 9.72 25.64 14.49
CA PHE A 824 9.40 27.07 14.47
C PHE A 824 9.57 27.71 15.85
N ILE A 825 9.22 26.99 16.93
CA ILE A 825 9.46 27.42 18.31
C ILE A 825 10.96 27.52 18.59
N ARG A 826 11.76 26.53 18.15
CA ARG A 826 13.22 26.52 18.33
C ARG A 826 13.92 27.61 17.51
N ALA A 827 13.36 27.97 16.36
CA ALA A 827 13.86 29.01 15.50
C ALA A 827 13.62 30.43 16.02
N LYS A 828 12.71 30.60 17.00
CA LYS A 828 12.37 31.90 17.57
C LYS A 828 13.62 32.63 18.08
N GLY A 829 13.95 33.76 17.44
CA GLY A 829 15.12 34.58 17.76
C GLY A 829 16.44 34.14 17.11
N ARG A 830 16.45 33.07 16.30
CA ARG A 830 17.63 32.55 15.59
C ARG A 830 17.50 32.63 14.07
N ALA A 831 16.31 32.38 13.54
CA ALA A 831 16.01 32.45 12.12
C ALA A 831 14.63 33.10 11.91
N LYS A 832 14.46 33.73 10.75
CA LYS A 832 13.19 34.31 10.30
C LYS A 832 12.73 33.62 9.03
N ILE A 833 11.41 33.57 8.86
CA ILE A 833 10.75 33.15 7.64
C ILE A 833 10.46 34.39 6.81
N SER A 834 10.79 34.36 5.52
CA SER A 834 10.56 35.46 4.59
C SER A 834 9.07 35.81 4.44
N ALA A 835 8.22 34.81 4.20
CA ALA A 835 6.78 35.00 4.06
C ALA A 835 5.97 33.80 4.55
N LEU A 836 4.80 34.06 5.13
CA LEU A 836 3.81 33.08 5.55
C LEU A 836 2.46 33.41 4.91
N LYS A 837 1.89 32.46 4.18
CA LYS A 837 0.51 32.53 3.68
C LYS A 837 -0.39 31.64 4.52
N PHE A 838 -1.27 32.27 5.28
CA PHE A 838 -2.27 31.60 6.11
C PHE A 838 -3.63 31.61 5.42
N VAL A 839 -4.16 30.42 5.13
CA VAL A 839 -5.48 30.23 4.52
C VAL A 839 -6.40 29.54 5.52
N ALA A 840 -7.53 30.18 5.83
CA ALA A 840 -8.58 29.59 6.67
C ALA A 840 -9.88 29.49 5.87
N ASN A 841 -10.45 28.29 5.85
CA ASN A 841 -11.66 27.95 5.11
C ASN A 841 -12.72 27.36 6.07
N ASP A 842 -13.92 27.94 6.11
CA ASP A 842 -15.06 27.47 6.93
C ASP A 842 -14.78 27.37 8.45
N ILE A 843 -13.90 28.22 9.00
CA ILE A 843 -13.53 28.23 10.43
C ILE A 843 -14.06 29.48 11.11
N SER A 844 -14.73 29.30 12.25
CA SER A 844 -15.21 30.44 13.05
C SER A 844 -14.32 30.81 14.23
N SER A 845 -13.53 29.88 14.76
CA SER A 845 -12.64 30.13 15.90
C SER A 845 -11.49 29.13 15.98
N LEU A 846 -10.38 29.54 16.60
CA LEU A 846 -9.25 28.68 16.94
C LEU A 846 -9.18 28.48 18.46
N GLU A 847 -8.94 27.25 18.90
CA GLU A 847 -8.77 26.94 20.32
C GLU A 847 -7.48 27.57 20.87
N GLY A 848 -7.44 27.83 22.18
CA GLY A 848 -6.36 28.62 22.79
C GLY A 848 -4.94 28.05 22.60
N ALA A 849 -4.78 26.74 22.41
CA ALA A 849 -3.46 26.16 22.11
C ALA A 849 -3.02 26.38 20.66
N ASP A 850 -3.95 26.29 19.71
CA ASP A 850 -3.67 26.54 18.29
C ASP A 850 -3.44 28.03 18.03
N LEU A 851 -4.15 28.92 18.74
CA LEU A 851 -3.89 30.37 18.70
C LEU A 851 -2.47 30.71 19.19
N ARG A 852 -2.02 30.13 20.31
CA ARG A 852 -0.64 30.33 20.80
C ARG A 852 0.40 29.91 19.78
N ASN A 853 0.16 28.80 19.09
CA ASN A 853 1.07 28.27 18.08
C ASN A 853 1.08 29.14 16.81
N LEU A 854 -0.08 29.65 16.40
CA LEU A 854 -0.19 30.62 15.31
C LEU A 854 0.57 31.92 15.63
N MET A 855 0.51 32.40 16.88
CA MET A 855 1.29 33.57 17.32
C MET A 855 2.81 33.34 17.19
N VAL A 856 3.30 32.13 17.45
CA VAL A 856 4.71 31.79 17.23
C VAL A 856 5.07 31.94 15.76
N LEU A 857 4.25 31.41 14.84
CA LEU A 857 4.48 31.53 13.39
C LEU A 857 4.52 33.00 12.95
N PHE A 858 3.58 33.83 13.40
CA PHE A 858 3.59 35.26 13.08
C PHE A 858 4.83 35.97 13.62
N SER A 859 5.28 35.62 14.83
CA SER A 859 6.45 36.27 15.45
C SER A 859 7.77 36.04 14.70
N ILE A 860 7.88 34.95 13.95
CA ILE A 860 9.07 34.60 13.16
C ILE A 860 8.93 34.94 11.67
N SER A 861 7.78 35.46 11.24
CA SER A 861 7.50 35.80 9.84
C SER A 861 7.75 37.28 9.56
N GLU A 862 8.48 37.58 8.47
CA GLU A 862 8.68 38.97 8.02
C GLU A 862 7.47 39.51 7.28
N HIS A 863 6.82 38.65 6.49
CA HIS A 863 5.62 38.97 5.72
C HIS A 863 4.53 37.93 5.96
N VAL A 864 3.30 38.37 6.19
CA VAL A 864 2.13 37.50 6.37
C VAL A 864 1.03 37.90 5.38
N GLU A 865 0.54 36.91 4.63
CA GLU A 865 -0.67 36.97 3.80
C GLU A 865 -1.79 36.22 4.53
N LEU A 866 -2.88 36.92 4.84
CA LEU A 866 -4.05 36.36 5.51
C LEU A 866 -5.19 36.17 4.50
N CYS A 867 -5.56 34.92 4.23
CA CYS A 867 -6.68 34.55 3.36
C CYS A 867 -7.80 33.89 4.18
N LEU A 868 -8.96 34.55 4.28
CA LEU A 868 -10.12 34.05 5.00
C LEU A 868 -11.26 33.81 4.01
N LYS A 869 -11.79 32.59 3.98
CA LYS A 869 -12.88 32.18 3.12
C LYS A 869 -13.99 31.53 3.94
N ASP A 870 -15.22 32.03 3.79
CA ASP A 870 -16.41 31.50 4.45
C ASP A 870 -16.23 31.33 5.99
N SER A 871 -15.42 32.20 6.63
CA SER A 871 -14.90 32.05 8.00
C SER A 871 -15.33 33.19 8.94
N PRO A 872 -16.62 33.29 9.32
CA PRO A 872 -17.13 34.40 10.15
C PRO A 872 -16.64 34.31 11.61
N GLY A 873 -16.23 35.43 12.19
CA GLY A 873 -15.77 35.54 13.60
C GLY A 873 -14.32 35.12 13.86
N LEU A 874 -13.61 34.62 12.83
CA LEU A 874 -12.22 34.20 12.98
C LEU A 874 -11.28 35.38 13.22
N VAL A 875 -11.55 36.56 12.64
CA VAL A 875 -10.74 37.77 12.85
C VAL A 875 -10.74 38.16 14.33
N GLU A 876 -11.92 38.14 14.97
CA GLU A 876 -12.02 38.33 16.42
C GLU A 876 -11.26 37.26 17.21
N SER A 877 -11.39 35.98 16.81
CA SER A 877 -10.69 34.88 17.47
C SER A 877 -9.17 35.00 17.40
N ILE A 878 -8.61 35.60 16.34
CA ILE A 878 -7.16 35.80 16.17
C ILE A 878 -6.70 37.23 16.52
N ARG A 879 -7.59 38.08 17.02
CA ARG A 879 -7.29 39.47 17.41
C ARG A 879 -6.01 39.60 18.25
N PRO A 880 -5.77 38.78 19.29
CA PRO A 880 -4.55 38.90 20.10
C PRO A 880 -3.26 38.72 19.26
N ALA A 881 -3.31 37.83 18.26
CA ALA A 881 -2.17 37.56 17.38
C ALA A 881 -1.94 38.70 16.37
N LEU A 882 -3.03 39.26 15.83
CA LEU A 882 -2.98 40.41 14.91
C LEU A 882 -2.45 41.66 15.60
N GLU A 883 -2.92 41.95 16.82
CA GLU A 883 -2.55 43.17 17.55
C GLU A 883 -1.09 43.17 18.00
N GLN A 884 -0.53 42.01 18.32
CA GLN A 884 0.86 41.88 18.74
C GLN A 884 1.86 42.00 17.58
N HIS A 885 1.47 41.57 16.37
CA HIS A 885 2.37 41.46 15.21
C HIS A 885 1.89 42.27 14.00
N LYS A 886 1.37 43.49 14.22
CA LYS A 886 0.74 44.30 13.16
C LYS A 886 1.60 44.51 11.91
N GLU A 887 2.91 44.69 12.10
CA GLU A 887 3.83 45.08 11.02
C GLU A 887 4.09 43.97 9.99
N CYS A 888 3.89 42.69 10.34
CA CYS A 888 4.16 41.58 9.42
C CYS A 888 3.04 41.37 8.40
N PHE A 889 1.80 41.80 8.68
CA PHE A 889 0.66 41.60 7.77
C PHE A 889 0.71 42.55 6.59
N LYS A 890 0.99 42.04 5.39
CA LYS A 890 1.13 42.83 4.17
C LYS A 890 -0.02 42.66 3.18
N LYS A 891 -0.74 41.53 3.25
CA LYS A 891 -1.82 41.18 2.31
C LYS A 891 -3.00 40.53 3.02
N PHE A 892 -4.20 40.97 2.67
CA PHE A 892 -5.46 40.37 3.12
C PHE A 892 -6.28 39.92 1.93
N SER A 893 -6.89 38.74 2.02
CA SER A 893 -7.88 38.21 1.09
C SER A 893 -9.09 37.75 1.89
N LEU A 894 -10.23 38.42 1.70
CA LEU A 894 -11.45 38.15 2.45
C LEU A 894 -12.54 37.72 1.47
N CYS A 895 -13.07 36.52 1.62
CA CYS A 895 -14.09 35.95 0.74
C CYS A 895 -15.31 35.48 1.54
N ASN A 896 -16.46 36.13 1.33
CA ASN A 896 -17.73 35.81 2.00
C ASN A 896 -17.61 35.79 3.54
N VAL A 897 -16.96 36.82 4.09
CA VAL A 897 -16.79 36.99 5.54
C VAL A 897 -17.59 38.22 5.97
N ASN A 898 -18.59 38.01 6.84
CA ASN A 898 -19.31 39.11 7.47
C ASN A 898 -18.50 39.64 8.65
N LEU A 899 -17.88 40.80 8.49
CA LEU A 899 -17.06 41.44 9.52
C LEU A 899 -17.92 42.36 10.40
N SER A 900 -17.80 42.23 11.71
CA SER A 900 -18.32 43.20 12.67
C SER A 900 -17.56 44.54 12.59
N ILE A 901 -18.15 45.61 13.14
CA ILE A 901 -17.51 46.94 13.17
C ILE A 901 -16.14 46.89 13.85
N ALA A 902 -16.02 46.15 14.96
CA ALA A 902 -14.76 46.01 15.70
C ALA A 902 -13.67 45.24 14.93
N GLU A 903 -14.06 44.28 14.07
CA GLU A 903 -13.12 43.57 13.19
C GLU A 903 -12.68 44.46 12.02
N GLN A 904 -13.59 45.27 11.48
CA GLN A 904 -13.27 46.26 10.45
C GLN A 904 -12.28 47.30 10.96
N GLU A 905 -12.49 47.85 12.17
CA GLU A 905 -11.55 48.77 12.82
C GLU A 905 -10.17 48.15 13.06
N LEU A 906 -10.12 46.87 13.47
CA LEU A 906 -8.86 46.15 13.65
C LEU A 906 -8.09 46.06 12.33
N LEU A 907 -8.75 45.66 11.24
CA LEU A 907 -8.13 45.57 9.92
C LEU A 907 -7.64 46.94 9.41
N LEU A 908 -8.41 48.01 9.65
CA LEU A 908 -7.98 49.39 9.35
C LEU A 908 -6.67 49.75 10.08
N SER A 909 -6.48 49.27 11.31
CA SER A 909 -5.26 49.55 12.10
C SER A 909 -4.00 48.87 11.57
N LEU A 910 -4.13 47.82 10.74
CA LEU A 910 -3.02 46.99 10.25
C LEU A 910 -2.31 47.56 9.01
N LYS A 911 -2.92 48.55 8.32
CA LYS A 911 -2.35 49.26 7.15
C LYS A 911 -1.68 48.33 6.10
N PRO A 912 -2.41 47.38 5.48
CA PRO A 912 -1.84 46.49 4.47
C PRO A 912 -1.35 47.20 3.22
N VAL A 913 -0.40 46.54 2.53
CA VAL A 913 0.16 46.98 1.24
C VAL A 913 -0.71 46.49 0.06
N SER A 914 -1.48 45.42 0.24
CA SER A 914 -2.44 44.91 -0.76
C SER A 914 -3.69 44.34 -0.08
N LEU A 915 -4.87 44.61 -0.65
CA LEU A 915 -6.17 44.31 -0.04
C LEU A 915 -7.12 43.71 -1.08
N PHE A 916 -7.39 42.40 -0.98
CA PHE A 916 -8.32 41.67 -1.83
C PHE A 916 -9.61 41.41 -1.04
N VAL A 917 -10.75 41.90 -1.53
CA VAL A 917 -11.98 41.97 -0.74
C VAL A 917 -13.18 41.55 -1.58
N LEU A 918 -13.65 40.33 -1.36
CA LEU A 918 -14.84 39.74 -1.98
C LEU A 918 -15.98 39.79 -0.95
N LEU A 919 -16.77 40.87 -0.99
CA LEU A 919 -17.71 41.26 0.06
C LEU A 919 -19.17 41.05 -0.30
N CYS A 920 -19.91 40.54 0.69
CA CYS A 920 -21.18 41.12 1.10
C CYS A 920 -20.86 42.37 1.96
N LEU A 921 -21.20 43.57 1.47
CA LEU A 921 -21.13 44.90 2.10
C LEU A 921 -20.42 45.00 3.49
N SER A 922 -19.17 45.47 3.51
CA SER A 922 -18.52 46.06 4.71
C SER A 922 -18.37 47.57 4.51
N GLU A 923 -19.44 48.31 4.76
CA GLU A 923 -19.54 49.76 4.49
C GLU A 923 -18.42 50.59 5.16
N LEU A 924 -17.96 50.20 6.36
CA LEU A 924 -16.91 50.94 7.09
C LEU A 924 -15.52 50.83 6.45
N LEU A 925 -15.25 49.72 5.75
CA LEU A 925 -13.97 49.47 5.09
C LEU A 925 -13.88 50.27 3.78
N PHE A 926 -14.98 50.31 3.00
CA PHE A 926 -15.08 51.09 1.76
C PHE A 926 -15.04 52.61 1.99
N THR A 927 -15.70 53.09 3.05
CA THR A 927 -15.71 54.53 3.41
C THR A 927 -14.36 55.07 3.88
N ASN A 928 -13.38 54.21 4.16
CA ASN A 928 -12.04 54.56 4.64
C ASN A 928 -10.92 54.11 3.69
N LEU A 929 -11.23 53.75 2.44
CA LEU A 929 -10.23 53.23 1.49
C LEU A 929 -9.12 54.24 1.15
N ASP A 930 -9.44 55.53 1.14
CA ASP A 930 -8.50 56.64 0.96
C ASP A 930 -7.41 56.70 2.03
N LYS A 931 -7.66 56.15 3.22
CA LYS A 931 -6.69 56.10 4.32
C LYS A 931 -5.59 55.05 4.11
N PHE A 932 -5.76 54.11 3.18
CA PHE A 932 -4.75 53.10 2.84
C PHE A 932 -3.73 53.62 1.81
N THR A 933 -2.92 54.59 2.21
CA THR A 933 -1.91 55.25 1.35
C THR A 933 -0.85 54.32 0.74
N CYS A 934 -0.65 53.12 1.30
CA CYS A 934 0.29 52.11 0.80
C CYS A 934 -0.36 51.06 -0.12
N LEU A 935 -1.65 51.20 -0.44
CA LEU A 935 -2.39 50.19 -1.19
C LEU A 935 -1.86 50.10 -2.64
N LYS A 936 -1.51 48.89 -3.05
CA LYS A 936 -1.04 48.58 -4.41
C LYS A 936 -2.05 47.80 -5.24
N GLY A 937 -3.05 47.18 -4.63
CA GLY A 937 -3.98 46.32 -5.35
C GLY A 937 -5.32 46.20 -4.64
N LEU A 938 -6.42 46.37 -5.39
CA LEU A 938 -7.80 46.23 -4.93
C LEU A 938 -8.55 45.27 -5.87
N SER A 939 -9.32 44.37 -5.28
CA SER A 939 -10.28 43.54 -6.03
C SER A 939 -11.61 43.56 -5.32
N VAL A 940 -12.68 43.83 -6.07
CA VAL A 940 -14.05 43.98 -5.59
C VAL A 940 -14.97 43.06 -6.40
N TYR A 941 -15.72 42.22 -5.71
CA TYR A 941 -16.76 41.36 -6.30
C TYR A 941 -18.06 41.57 -5.54
N VAL A 942 -19.18 41.72 -6.26
CA VAL A 942 -20.50 42.01 -5.67
C VAL A 942 -21.51 40.92 -6.04
N GLN A 943 -22.12 40.27 -5.05
CA GLN A 943 -23.04 39.15 -5.29
C GLN A 943 -24.39 39.54 -5.94
N ASN A 944 -24.83 40.80 -5.81
CA ASN A 944 -26.16 41.25 -6.25
C ASN A 944 -26.13 42.50 -7.16
N GLY A 945 -25.02 42.79 -7.85
CA GLY A 945 -24.99 43.91 -8.80
C GLY A 945 -25.16 45.31 -8.18
N GLN A 946 -24.87 45.50 -6.89
CA GLN A 946 -24.99 46.82 -6.24
C GLN A 946 -23.85 47.77 -6.63
N ASN A 947 -24.13 49.08 -6.70
CA ASN A 947 -23.11 50.10 -6.94
C ASN A 947 -22.33 50.41 -5.65
N VAL A 948 -21.13 49.85 -5.52
CA VAL A 948 -20.26 50.05 -4.34
C VAL A 948 -19.43 51.33 -4.44
N PHE A 949 -19.28 51.91 -5.64
CA PHE A 949 -18.43 53.08 -5.89
C PHE A 949 -19.03 54.41 -5.41
N ASP A 950 -20.32 54.42 -5.05
CA ASP A 950 -20.96 55.59 -4.43
C ASP A 950 -20.47 55.80 -2.99
N ILE A 951 -20.06 54.73 -2.32
CA ILE A 951 -19.62 54.69 -0.92
C ILE A 951 -18.10 54.98 -0.80
N ILE A 952 -17.34 54.81 -1.89
CA ILE A 952 -15.89 55.02 -1.90
C ILE A 952 -15.57 56.54 -1.90
N PRO A 953 -14.71 57.02 -0.99
CA PRO A 953 -14.36 58.44 -0.91
C PRO A 953 -13.60 58.93 -2.14
N SER A 954 -13.83 60.20 -2.54
CA SER A 954 -13.16 60.81 -3.69
C SER A 954 -11.62 60.82 -3.58
N GLY A 955 -11.09 60.87 -2.36
CA GLY A 955 -9.66 60.80 -2.07
C GLY A 955 -8.99 59.48 -2.49
N PHE A 956 -9.77 58.43 -2.79
CA PHE A 956 -9.25 57.16 -3.31
C PHE A 956 -8.46 57.32 -4.61
N GLY A 957 -8.86 58.25 -5.48
CA GLY A 957 -8.12 58.55 -6.72
C GLY A 957 -6.70 59.08 -6.51
N ASN A 958 -6.36 59.56 -5.31
CA ASN A 958 -5.02 60.10 -5.02
C ASN A 958 -3.98 59.00 -4.69
N LEU A 959 -4.37 57.72 -4.72
CA LEU A 959 -3.48 56.59 -4.42
C LEU A 959 -2.58 56.26 -5.62
N HIS A 960 -1.51 57.04 -5.81
CA HIS A 960 -0.55 56.84 -6.90
C HIS A 960 0.24 55.51 -6.81
N SER A 961 0.19 54.80 -5.68
CA SER A 961 0.81 53.47 -5.51
C SER A 961 0.01 52.33 -6.14
N MET A 962 -1.19 52.57 -6.63
CA MET A 962 -2.05 51.53 -7.20
C MET A 962 -1.46 50.90 -8.46
N GLU A 963 -1.29 49.57 -8.41
CA GLU A 963 -0.76 48.72 -9.49
C GLU A 963 -1.81 47.75 -10.03
N ARG A 964 -2.83 47.35 -9.25
CA ARG A 964 -3.88 46.40 -9.67
C ARG A 964 -5.28 46.83 -9.26
N LEU A 965 -6.25 46.77 -10.18
CA LEU A 965 -7.66 47.04 -9.89
C LEU A 965 -8.55 46.01 -10.61
N LEU A 966 -9.31 45.23 -9.85
CA LEU A 966 -10.23 44.22 -10.38
C LEU A 966 -11.65 44.51 -9.86
N ILE A 967 -12.62 44.57 -10.76
CA ILE A 967 -14.02 44.90 -10.44
C ILE A 967 -14.91 43.87 -11.12
N ASP A 968 -15.77 43.22 -10.35
CA ASP A 968 -16.60 42.13 -10.85
C ASP A 968 -18.06 42.21 -10.37
N ASN A 969 -18.98 42.03 -11.31
CA ASN A 969 -20.43 42.01 -11.15
C ASN A 969 -20.99 43.28 -10.48
N VAL A 970 -20.50 44.45 -10.88
CA VAL A 970 -20.96 45.77 -10.39
C VAL A 970 -21.84 46.45 -11.42
N ASN A 971 -23.01 46.97 -11.02
CA ASN A 971 -23.86 47.77 -11.89
C ASN A 971 -23.49 49.27 -11.80
N PHE A 972 -23.15 49.88 -12.93
CA PHE A 972 -22.82 51.29 -13.05
C PHE A 972 -24.00 52.06 -13.67
N SER A 973 -25.04 52.34 -12.88
CA SER A 973 -26.14 53.20 -13.32
C SER A 973 -25.78 54.70 -13.25
N ASP A 974 -25.09 55.15 -12.20
CA ASP A 974 -24.67 56.56 -12.01
C ASP A 974 -23.17 56.72 -11.61
N GLY A 975 -22.48 55.62 -11.25
CA GLY A 975 -21.11 55.64 -10.70
C GLY A 975 -19.96 55.58 -11.71
N SER A 976 -20.23 55.54 -13.02
CA SER A 976 -19.20 55.36 -14.07
C SER A 976 -18.16 56.49 -14.08
N SER A 977 -18.60 57.75 -13.96
CA SER A 977 -17.74 58.94 -13.95
C SER A 977 -16.74 58.95 -12.78
N ARG A 978 -17.13 58.40 -11.61
CA ARG A 978 -16.24 58.28 -10.45
C ARG A 978 -15.11 57.28 -10.69
N LEU A 979 -15.41 56.13 -11.29
CA LEU A 979 -14.39 55.14 -11.63
C LEU A 979 -13.37 55.72 -12.61
N VAL A 980 -13.84 56.43 -13.65
CA VAL A 980 -12.95 57.13 -14.59
C VAL A 980 -12.06 58.14 -13.86
N GLY A 981 -12.64 58.94 -12.97
CA GLY A 981 -11.88 59.88 -12.13
C GLY A 981 -10.84 59.21 -11.23
N PHE A 982 -11.12 58.00 -10.71
CA PHE A 982 -10.14 57.24 -9.94
C PHE A 982 -8.99 56.71 -10.79
N ILE A 983 -9.28 56.14 -11.97
CA ILE A 983 -8.26 55.58 -12.87
C ILE A 983 -7.31 56.67 -13.37
N GLN A 984 -7.80 57.90 -13.63
CA GLN A 984 -6.96 59.04 -13.99
C GLN A 984 -5.85 59.32 -12.96
N GLY A 985 -6.10 59.04 -11.68
CA GLY A 985 -5.11 59.19 -10.61
C GLY A 985 -4.11 58.04 -10.48
N PHE A 986 -4.38 56.88 -11.09
CA PHE A 986 -3.60 55.64 -10.96
C PHE A 986 -2.54 55.47 -12.06
N GLN A 987 -1.54 56.36 -12.09
CA GLN A 987 -0.48 56.35 -13.11
C GLN A 987 0.42 55.10 -13.12
N ASN A 988 0.42 54.31 -12.03
CA ASN A 988 1.22 53.08 -11.91
C ASN A 988 0.42 51.79 -12.17
N LEU A 989 -0.83 51.90 -12.66
CA LEU A 989 -1.70 50.76 -12.89
C LEU A 989 -1.11 49.81 -13.94
N ARG A 990 -1.02 48.52 -13.57
CA ARG A 990 -0.52 47.43 -14.40
C ARG A 990 -1.61 46.41 -14.77
N VAL A 991 -2.58 46.19 -13.89
CA VAL A 991 -3.65 45.20 -14.10
C VAL A 991 -5.00 45.90 -13.92
N PHE A 992 -5.87 45.80 -14.92
CA PHE A 992 -7.22 46.33 -14.87
C PHE A 992 -8.25 45.34 -15.40
N HIS A 993 -9.10 44.80 -14.51
CA HIS A 993 -10.19 43.90 -14.88
C HIS A 993 -11.54 44.54 -14.54
N LEU A 994 -12.47 44.48 -15.47
CA LEU A 994 -13.83 44.99 -15.31
C LEU A 994 -14.82 43.97 -15.88
N ASN A 995 -15.66 43.41 -15.01
CA ASN A 995 -16.81 42.60 -15.37
C ASN A 995 -18.12 43.34 -15.04
N THR A 996 -18.86 43.78 -16.05
CA THR A 996 -20.13 44.51 -15.87
C THR A 996 -21.12 44.26 -17.02
N SER A 997 -22.42 44.26 -16.71
CA SER A 997 -23.50 44.15 -17.70
C SER A 997 -23.88 45.48 -18.35
N SER A 998 -23.52 46.62 -17.76
CA SER A 998 -23.82 47.95 -18.33
C SER A 998 -22.86 49.03 -17.84
N PHE A 999 -22.36 49.86 -18.76
CA PHE A 999 -21.50 51.02 -18.49
C PHE A 999 -21.87 52.18 -19.43
N LEU A 1000 -22.30 53.32 -18.88
CA LEU A 1000 -22.91 54.43 -19.64
C LEU A 1000 -21.92 55.33 -20.43
N ASP A 1001 -20.61 55.29 -20.14
CA ASP A 1001 -19.60 56.19 -20.74
C ASP A 1001 -18.27 55.45 -21.01
N CYS A 1002 -18.29 54.48 -21.93
CA CYS A 1002 -17.14 53.62 -22.22
C CYS A 1002 -15.97 54.38 -22.88
N GLU A 1003 -16.26 55.35 -23.74
CA GLU A 1003 -15.24 56.13 -24.45
C GLU A 1003 -14.30 56.87 -23.49
N SER A 1004 -14.84 57.52 -22.44
CA SER A 1004 -14.02 58.20 -21.43
C SER A 1004 -13.16 57.24 -20.60
N LEU A 1005 -13.67 56.02 -20.33
CA LEU A 1005 -12.92 54.95 -19.67
C LEU A 1005 -11.74 54.52 -20.54
N LEU A 1006 -11.97 54.24 -21.82
CA LEU A 1006 -10.93 53.80 -22.75
C LEU A 1006 -9.83 54.84 -22.93
N VAL A 1007 -10.20 56.11 -23.12
CA VAL A 1007 -9.25 57.23 -23.18
C VAL A 1007 -8.44 57.33 -21.89
N THR A 1008 -9.09 57.19 -20.73
CA THR A 1008 -8.42 57.24 -19.43
C THR A 1008 -7.45 56.06 -19.24
N VAL A 1009 -7.86 54.84 -19.59
CA VAL A 1009 -7.01 53.65 -19.51
C VAL A 1009 -5.82 53.78 -20.47
N SER A 1010 -5.99 54.40 -21.65
CA SER A 1010 -4.89 54.68 -22.59
C SER A 1010 -3.77 55.56 -22.01
N SER A 1011 -4.09 56.41 -21.03
CA SER A 1011 -3.10 57.23 -20.34
C SER A 1011 -2.18 56.43 -19.41
N CYS A 1012 -2.59 55.20 -19.03
CA CYS A 1012 -1.83 54.30 -18.16
C CYS A 1012 -0.77 53.52 -18.93
N LYS A 1013 0.40 54.14 -19.18
CA LYS A 1013 1.47 53.54 -20.02
C LYS A 1013 2.10 52.23 -19.50
N LYS A 1014 1.87 51.88 -18.23
CA LYS A 1014 2.44 50.68 -17.56
C LYS A 1014 1.49 49.48 -17.55
N LEU A 1015 0.35 49.59 -18.23
CA LEU A 1015 -0.66 48.54 -18.21
C LEU A 1015 -0.18 47.29 -18.96
N MET A 1016 -0.30 46.14 -18.29
CA MET A 1016 0.12 44.82 -18.75
C MET A 1016 -1.08 43.89 -18.96
N GLU A 1017 -2.14 44.01 -18.16
CA GLU A 1017 -3.32 43.14 -18.24
C GLU A 1017 -4.60 43.98 -18.35
N ILE A 1018 -5.38 43.75 -19.41
CA ILE A 1018 -6.75 44.28 -19.58
C ILE A 1018 -7.69 43.10 -19.71
N ARG A 1019 -8.73 43.06 -18.87
CA ARG A 1019 -9.84 42.13 -19.03
C ARG A 1019 -11.17 42.87 -18.96
N PHE A 1020 -11.92 42.81 -20.04
CA PHE A 1020 -13.27 43.36 -20.14
C PHE A 1020 -14.24 42.22 -20.42
N THR A 1021 -15.01 41.85 -19.41
CA THR A 1021 -16.03 40.80 -19.49
C THR A 1021 -17.40 41.39 -19.16
N GLY A 1022 -18.46 40.76 -19.63
CA GLY A 1022 -19.81 41.33 -19.56
C GLY A 1022 -20.04 42.38 -20.67
N SER A 1023 -21.17 42.27 -21.35
CA SER A 1023 -21.42 42.82 -22.69
C SER A 1023 -21.70 44.34 -22.73
N PHE A 1024 -20.73 45.16 -22.35
CA PHE A 1024 -20.88 46.63 -22.30
C PHE A 1024 -20.19 47.38 -23.46
N ILE A 1025 -19.17 46.83 -24.12
CA ILE A 1025 -18.50 47.47 -25.25
C ILE A 1025 -19.33 47.31 -26.53
N ARG A 1026 -19.62 48.41 -27.23
CA ARG A 1026 -20.35 48.44 -28.52
C ARG A 1026 -19.41 48.78 -29.68
N ASP A 1027 -19.92 48.70 -30.92
CA ASP A 1027 -19.13 48.92 -32.15
C ASP A 1027 -18.39 50.28 -32.17
N ARG A 1028 -19.05 51.37 -31.74
CA ARG A 1028 -18.40 52.69 -31.67
C ARG A 1028 -17.23 52.70 -30.69
N ASP A 1029 -17.43 52.14 -29.50
CA ASP A 1029 -16.41 52.09 -28.44
C ASP A 1029 -15.23 51.21 -28.87
N MET A 1030 -15.50 50.14 -29.62
CA MET A 1030 -14.47 49.24 -30.13
C MET A 1030 -13.62 49.87 -31.22
N LEU A 1031 -14.20 50.73 -32.06
CA LEU A 1031 -13.44 51.54 -33.02
C LEU A 1031 -12.48 52.49 -32.28
N SER A 1032 -12.99 53.21 -31.27
CA SER A 1032 -12.17 54.04 -30.40
C SER A 1032 -11.09 53.21 -29.67
N PHE A 1033 -11.41 51.98 -29.28
CA PHE A 1033 -10.44 51.06 -28.66
C PHE A 1033 -9.32 50.69 -29.65
N ALA A 1034 -9.65 50.35 -30.89
CA ALA A 1034 -8.68 50.02 -31.93
C ALA A 1034 -7.71 51.18 -32.20
N ASP A 1035 -8.20 52.42 -32.19
CA ASP A 1035 -7.37 53.62 -32.37
C ASP A 1035 -6.35 53.83 -31.24
N ILE A 1036 -6.69 53.41 -30.01
CA ILE A 1036 -5.81 53.57 -28.83
C ILE A 1036 -4.93 52.36 -28.53
N LEU A 1037 -5.19 51.18 -29.12
CA LEU A 1037 -4.38 49.97 -28.93
C LEU A 1037 -2.87 50.17 -29.07
N PRO A 1038 -2.37 50.96 -30.05
CA PRO A 1038 -0.93 51.22 -30.19
C PRO A 1038 -0.27 51.87 -28.96
N ASN A 1039 -1.05 52.47 -28.06
CA ASN A 1039 -0.53 53.09 -26.84
C ASN A 1039 -0.15 52.05 -25.75
N PHE A 1040 -0.63 50.81 -25.85
CA PHE A 1040 -0.42 49.76 -24.85
C PHE A 1040 0.78 48.85 -25.17
N LEU A 1041 1.97 49.44 -25.32
CA LEU A 1041 3.18 48.71 -25.69
C LEU A 1041 3.64 47.65 -24.67
N SER A 1042 3.19 47.76 -23.41
CA SER A 1042 3.54 46.82 -22.33
C SER A 1042 2.50 45.72 -22.10
N LEU A 1043 1.45 45.66 -22.94
CA LEU A 1043 0.33 44.75 -22.75
C LEU A 1043 0.75 43.30 -23.03
N THR A 1044 0.52 42.43 -22.05
CA THR A 1044 0.76 40.98 -22.11
C THR A 1044 -0.54 40.19 -22.16
N VAL A 1045 -1.64 40.69 -21.57
CA VAL A 1045 -2.94 40.02 -21.55
C VAL A 1045 -4.03 40.96 -22.05
N LEU A 1046 -4.78 40.50 -23.06
CA LEU A 1046 -5.99 41.16 -23.55
C LEU A 1046 -7.14 40.16 -23.58
N ASP A 1047 -8.10 40.32 -22.68
CA ASP A 1047 -9.31 39.51 -22.62
C ASP A 1047 -10.54 40.36 -22.94
N LEU A 1048 -11.21 40.03 -24.04
CA LEU A 1048 -12.44 40.67 -24.49
C LEU A 1048 -13.57 39.65 -24.69
N ASN A 1049 -13.54 38.54 -23.95
CA ASN A 1049 -14.63 37.58 -23.98
C ASN A 1049 -15.97 38.26 -23.61
N ASP A 1050 -17.07 37.74 -24.16
CA ASP A 1050 -18.44 38.21 -23.93
C ASP A 1050 -18.77 39.64 -24.42
N GLN A 1051 -17.85 40.31 -25.13
CA GLN A 1051 -18.15 41.60 -25.78
C GLN A 1051 -18.96 41.44 -27.07
N TYR A 1052 -19.78 42.43 -27.42
CA TYR A 1052 -20.74 42.33 -28.52
C TYR A 1052 -20.42 43.27 -29.69
N ILE A 1053 -19.74 42.76 -30.71
CA ILE A 1053 -19.30 43.51 -31.90
C ILE A 1053 -20.01 43.00 -33.15
N THR A 1054 -20.76 43.87 -33.81
CA THR A 1054 -21.57 43.52 -35.00
C THR A 1054 -20.99 44.05 -36.30
N ASP A 1055 -20.22 45.14 -36.27
CA ASP A 1055 -19.72 45.81 -37.47
C ASP A 1055 -18.42 45.18 -38.03
N GLU A 1056 -18.38 44.96 -39.35
CA GLU A 1056 -17.25 44.35 -40.05
C GLU A 1056 -16.05 45.30 -40.20
N GLU A 1057 -16.29 46.57 -40.53
CA GLU A 1057 -15.23 47.57 -40.72
C GLU A 1057 -14.49 47.83 -39.40
N VAL A 1058 -15.25 47.92 -38.30
CA VAL A 1058 -14.71 48.04 -36.94
C VAL A 1058 -13.86 46.81 -36.58
N SER A 1059 -14.33 45.61 -36.93
CA SER A 1059 -13.61 44.36 -36.67
C SER A 1059 -12.29 44.27 -37.45
N GLN A 1060 -12.27 44.74 -38.70
CA GLN A 1060 -11.06 44.82 -39.52
C GLN A 1060 -10.07 45.88 -39.01
N ALA A 1061 -10.57 47.03 -38.56
CA ALA A 1061 -9.75 48.08 -37.94
C ALA A 1061 -9.06 47.56 -36.66
N PHE A 1062 -9.81 46.87 -35.79
CA PHE A 1062 -9.26 46.20 -34.61
C PHE A 1062 -8.22 45.15 -34.97
N ALA A 1063 -8.52 44.26 -35.92
CA ALA A 1063 -7.60 43.23 -36.37
C ALA A 1063 -6.27 43.81 -36.86
N SER A 1064 -6.34 44.92 -37.62
CA SER A 1064 -5.16 45.62 -38.14
C SER A 1064 -4.32 46.28 -37.05
N ALA A 1065 -4.94 46.68 -35.93
CA ALA A 1065 -4.28 47.30 -34.79
C ALA A 1065 -3.53 46.29 -33.89
N LEU A 1066 -3.95 45.02 -33.86
CA LEU A 1066 -3.36 43.97 -33.00
C LEU A 1066 -1.85 43.76 -33.24
N ARG A 1067 -1.37 43.95 -34.48
CA ARG A 1067 0.06 43.80 -34.82
C ARG A 1067 0.99 44.71 -34.02
N CYS A 1068 0.46 45.78 -33.41
CA CYS A 1068 1.23 46.72 -32.59
C CYS A 1068 1.58 46.15 -31.21
N LEU A 1069 0.90 45.10 -30.74
CA LEU A 1069 1.04 44.54 -29.40
C LEU A 1069 2.08 43.42 -29.32
N VAL A 1070 3.33 43.70 -29.72
CA VAL A 1070 4.39 42.67 -29.87
C VAL A 1070 4.68 41.87 -28.58
N ASN A 1071 4.36 42.44 -27.41
CA ASN A 1071 4.56 41.82 -26.10
C ASN A 1071 3.37 40.95 -25.62
N LEU A 1072 2.33 40.78 -26.45
CA LEU A 1072 1.13 40.04 -26.07
C LEU A 1072 1.40 38.54 -25.89
N GLU A 1073 1.05 38.01 -24.73
CA GLU A 1073 1.14 36.59 -24.37
C GLU A 1073 -0.23 35.90 -24.39
N GLU A 1074 -1.31 36.59 -24.03
CA GLU A 1074 -2.66 36.03 -23.98
C GLU A 1074 -3.65 36.92 -24.74
N LEU A 1075 -4.41 36.31 -25.66
CA LEU A 1075 -5.44 36.99 -26.45
C LEU A 1075 -6.74 36.17 -26.43
N TYR A 1076 -7.80 36.78 -25.91
CA TYR A 1076 -9.15 36.23 -25.93
C TYR A 1076 -10.09 37.16 -26.70
N LEU A 1077 -10.74 36.62 -27.73
CA LEU A 1077 -11.53 37.39 -28.69
C LEU A 1077 -13.04 37.37 -28.37
N PRO A 1078 -13.76 38.46 -28.69
CA PRO A 1078 -15.23 38.54 -28.55
C PRO A 1078 -15.98 37.52 -29.42
N ALA A 1079 -17.21 37.18 -29.02
CA ALA A 1079 -17.97 36.06 -29.58
C ALA A 1079 -19.13 36.45 -30.53
N VAL A 1080 -18.90 37.29 -31.55
CA VAL A 1080 -19.99 37.83 -32.40
C VAL A 1080 -19.65 37.91 -33.91
N TYR A 1081 -20.69 38.15 -34.72
CA TYR A 1081 -20.76 38.17 -36.19
C TYR A 1081 -19.68 39.02 -36.88
N GLY A 1082 -19.34 40.21 -36.35
CA GLY A 1082 -18.34 41.09 -36.99
C GLY A 1082 -16.93 40.47 -37.06
N ILE A 1083 -16.51 39.79 -35.99
CA ILE A 1083 -15.20 39.12 -35.93
C ILE A 1083 -15.10 37.97 -36.91
N LYS A 1084 -16.22 37.34 -37.28
CA LYS A 1084 -16.22 36.22 -38.23
C LYS A 1084 -15.64 36.61 -39.59
N HIS A 1085 -15.89 37.83 -40.03
CA HIS A 1085 -15.35 38.36 -41.29
C HIS A 1085 -13.88 38.80 -41.17
N ALA A 1086 -13.45 39.23 -39.97
CA ALA A 1086 -12.07 39.63 -39.70
C ALA A 1086 -11.16 38.49 -39.18
N ALA A 1087 -11.70 37.30 -38.88
CA ALA A 1087 -10.98 36.22 -38.20
C ALA A 1087 -9.70 35.78 -38.94
N LYS A 1088 -9.77 35.67 -40.27
CA LYS A 1088 -8.60 35.35 -41.10
C LYS A 1088 -7.50 36.41 -40.96
N LEU A 1089 -7.87 37.68 -41.00
CA LEU A 1089 -6.93 38.80 -40.83
C LEU A 1089 -6.31 38.78 -39.43
N ILE A 1090 -7.10 38.54 -38.38
CA ILE A 1090 -6.62 38.44 -37.00
C ILE A 1090 -5.56 37.33 -36.88
N VAL A 1091 -5.84 36.14 -37.41
CA VAL A 1091 -4.90 35.00 -37.41
C VAL A 1091 -3.60 35.34 -38.13
N GLN A 1092 -3.69 36.02 -39.27
CA GLN A 1092 -2.51 36.50 -40.01
C GLN A 1092 -1.70 37.51 -39.21
N GLN A 1093 -2.34 38.48 -38.54
CA GLN A 1093 -1.63 39.45 -37.70
C GLN A 1093 -0.98 38.81 -36.47
N CYS A 1094 -1.55 37.72 -35.94
CA CYS A 1094 -0.96 36.98 -34.82
C CYS A 1094 0.40 36.35 -35.16
N SER A 1095 0.74 36.19 -36.45
CA SER A 1095 2.10 35.78 -36.85
C SER A 1095 3.18 36.78 -36.42
N HIS A 1096 2.81 38.05 -36.16
CA HIS A 1096 3.67 39.10 -35.64
C HIS A 1096 3.75 39.13 -34.09
N LEU A 1097 3.09 38.20 -33.40
CA LEU A 1097 3.05 38.09 -31.94
C LEU A 1097 3.89 36.89 -31.46
N PRO A 1098 5.22 37.03 -31.34
CA PRO A 1098 6.12 35.90 -31.09
C PRO A 1098 6.04 35.33 -29.65
N LEU A 1099 5.38 36.05 -28.74
CA LEU A 1099 5.26 35.69 -27.33
C LEU A 1099 3.89 35.06 -26.99
N LEU A 1100 3.00 34.88 -27.96
CA LEU A 1100 1.65 34.37 -27.72
C LEU A 1100 1.68 32.93 -27.17
N ARG A 1101 1.11 32.75 -25.99
CA ARG A 1101 1.00 31.50 -25.22
C ARG A 1101 -0.45 31.02 -25.12
N CYS A 1102 -1.42 31.92 -25.07
CA CYS A 1102 -2.85 31.59 -25.06
C CYS A 1102 -3.59 32.31 -26.18
N PHE A 1103 -4.39 31.56 -26.93
CA PHE A 1103 -5.19 32.11 -28.01
C PHE A 1103 -6.59 31.48 -28.03
N SER A 1104 -7.63 32.32 -27.94
CA SER A 1104 -9.02 31.85 -27.89
C SER A 1104 -9.92 32.51 -28.94
N PHE A 1105 -10.70 31.66 -29.62
CA PHE A 1105 -11.80 32.02 -30.52
C PHE A 1105 -13.09 31.32 -30.08
N HIS A 1106 -14.15 32.10 -29.89
CA HIS A 1106 -15.49 31.60 -29.57
C HIS A 1106 -16.49 32.06 -30.63
N HIS A 1107 -17.27 31.15 -31.21
CA HIS A 1107 -18.36 31.43 -32.18
C HIS A 1107 -18.02 32.17 -33.49
N SER A 1108 -16.76 32.56 -33.72
CA SER A 1108 -16.37 33.45 -34.82
C SER A 1108 -15.61 32.78 -35.98
N LEU A 1109 -15.41 31.46 -36.00
CA LEU A 1109 -14.67 30.79 -37.08
C LEU A 1109 -15.56 30.21 -38.18
N ASN A 1110 -14.96 30.07 -39.37
CA ASN A 1110 -15.45 29.34 -40.54
C ASN A 1110 -14.31 28.46 -41.11
N ASP A 1111 -14.60 27.65 -42.14
CA ASP A 1111 -13.62 26.70 -42.69
C ASP A 1111 -12.32 27.37 -43.18
N GLU A 1112 -12.42 28.54 -43.80
CA GLU A 1112 -11.26 29.27 -44.34
C GLU A 1112 -10.37 29.85 -43.22
N SER A 1113 -10.98 30.50 -42.22
CA SER A 1113 -10.26 31.06 -41.08
C SER A 1113 -9.64 29.98 -40.19
N LEU A 1114 -10.29 28.83 -40.02
CA LEU A 1114 -9.73 27.69 -39.31
C LEU A 1114 -8.50 27.12 -40.03
N LEU A 1115 -8.57 26.97 -41.36
CA LEU A 1115 -7.44 26.49 -42.16
C LEU A 1115 -6.25 27.47 -42.14
N GLU A 1116 -6.51 28.78 -42.06
CA GLU A 1116 -5.46 29.80 -41.90
C GLU A 1116 -4.66 29.59 -40.60
N ILE A 1117 -5.30 29.18 -39.49
CA ILE A 1117 -4.61 28.87 -38.23
C ILE A 1117 -3.58 27.76 -38.44
N ALA A 1118 -3.98 26.67 -39.12
CA ALA A 1118 -3.07 25.58 -39.44
C ALA A 1118 -1.94 26.05 -40.38
N THR A 1119 -2.25 26.93 -41.34
CA THR A 1119 -1.29 27.48 -42.31
C THR A 1119 -0.22 28.34 -41.63
N VAL A 1120 -0.62 29.24 -40.73
CA VAL A 1120 0.31 30.07 -39.93
C VAL A 1120 1.21 29.19 -39.06
N THR A 1121 0.65 28.12 -38.50
CA THR A 1121 1.41 27.16 -37.70
C THR A 1121 2.47 26.43 -38.55
N CYS A 1122 2.12 25.96 -39.75
CA CYS A 1122 3.08 25.34 -40.68
C CYS A 1122 4.19 26.30 -41.12
N ASN A 1123 3.91 27.61 -41.19
CA ASN A 1123 4.89 28.64 -41.52
C ASN A 1123 5.77 29.04 -40.32
N GLY A 1124 5.69 28.33 -39.19
CA GLY A 1124 6.51 28.58 -38.00
C GLY A 1124 5.93 29.60 -37.02
N GLY A 1125 4.67 30.01 -37.19
CA GLY A 1125 3.92 30.77 -36.18
C GLY A 1125 3.53 29.91 -34.98
N PHE A 1126 3.12 30.56 -33.87
CA PHE A 1126 2.57 29.90 -32.67
C PHE A 1126 3.48 28.86 -31.97
N GLN A 1127 4.80 28.89 -32.15
CA GLN A 1127 5.71 27.90 -31.54
C GLN A 1127 5.69 27.88 -30.00
N LYS A 1128 5.38 29.02 -29.37
CA LYS A 1128 5.26 29.17 -27.91
C LYS A 1128 3.82 29.01 -27.39
N LEU A 1129 2.86 28.72 -28.27
CA LEU A 1129 1.46 28.59 -27.87
C LEU A 1129 1.29 27.35 -27.00
N GLU A 1130 0.74 27.54 -25.80
CA GLU A 1130 0.47 26.51 -24.80
C GLU A 1130 -1.02 26.14 -24.75
N ASN A 1131 -1.91 27.10 -25.00
CA ASN A 1131 -3.36 26.89 -25.00
C ASN A 1131 -3.99 27.43 -26.29
N LEU A 1132 -4.72 26.57 -26.99
CA LEU A 1132 -5.52 26.92 -28.15
C LEU A 1132 -6.99 26.55 -27.89
N SER A 1133 -7.85 27.56 -27.79
CA SER A 1133 -9.28 27.39 -27.60
C SER A 1133 -10.07 27.84 -28.83
N LEU A 1134 -10.81 26.91 -29.43
CA LEU A 1134 -11.60 27.07 -30.65
C LEU A 1134 -13.06 26.63 -30.41
N SER A 1135 -13.58 26.88 -29.21
CA SER A 1135 -14.88 26.35 -28.80
C SER A 1135 -16.07 27.08 -29.44
N SER A 1136 -17.18 26.34 -29.56
CA SER A 1136 -18.48 26.80 -30.06
C SER A 1136 -18.49 27.38 -31.48
N ASN A 1137 -17.53 26.98 -32.32
CA ASN A 1137 -17.47 27.36 -33.74
C ASN A 1137 -18.37 26.47 -34.60
N HIS A 1138 -19.68 26.60 -34.40
CA HIS A 1138 -20.70 25.74 -35.02
C HIS A 1138 -20.76 25.80 -36.54
N ASN A 1139 -20.34 26.93 -37.12
CA ASN A 1139 -20.36 27.20 -38.55
C ASN A 1139 -19.26 26.46 -39.34
N VAL A 1140 -18.28 25.88 -38.66
CA VAL A 1140 -17.21 25.11 -39.31
C VAL A 1140 -17.76 23.73 -39.68
N THR A 1141 -17.58 23.36 -40.95
CA THR A 1141 -18.01 22.06 -41.46
C THR A 1141 -17.07 20.95 -40.99
N GLU A 1142 -17.57 19.72 -41.04
CA GLU A 1142 -16.75 18.54 -40.75
C GLU A 1142 -15.51 18.44 -41.66
N ALA A 1143 -15.66 18.78 -42.95
CA ALA A 1143 -14.55 18.81 -43.90
C ALA A 1143 -13.49 19.86 -43.50
N GLY A 1144 -13.93 21.03 -43.01
CA GLY A 1144 -13.06 22.06 -42.45
C GLY A 1144 -12.22 21.54 -41.28
N TRP A 1145 -12.84 20.86 -40.32
CA TRP A 1145 -12.13 20.22 -39.19
C TRP A 1145 -11.17 19.12 -39.64
N THR A 1146 -11.57 18.30 -40.60
CA THR A 1146 -10.71 17.24 -41.16
C THR A 1146 -9.44 17.82 -41.75
N ASN A 1147 -9.57 18.85 -42.60
CA ASN A 1147 -8.43 19.54 -43.21
C ASN A 1147 -7.55 20.22 -42.16
N PHE A 1148 -8.16 20.86 -41.16
CA PHE A 1148 -7.45 21.47 -40.04
C PHE A 1148 -6.60 20.45 -39.28
N PHE A 1149 -7.18 19.32 -38.87
CA PHE A 1149 -6.43 18.27 -38.16
C PHE A 1149 -5.33 17.67 -39.03
N GLN A 1150 -5.53 17.50 -40.34
CA GLN A 1150 -4.48 17.01 -41.24
C GLN A 1150 -3.28 17.96 -41.34
N MET A 1151 -3.53 19.27 -41.38
CA MET A 1151 -2.48 20.28 -41.53
C MET A 1151 -1.80 20.65 -40.20
N LEU A 1152 -2.54 20.66 -39.10
CA LEU A 1152 -2.03 21.10 -37.81
C LEU A 1152 -0.84 20.24 -37.39
N SER A 1153 0.33 20.89 -37.32
CA SER A 1153 1.61 20.27 -37.05
C SER A 1153 2.56 21.35 -36.51
N HIS A 1154 3.68 20.97 -35.89
CA HIS A 1154 4.74 21.90 -35.47
C HIS A 1154 4.37 22.86 -34.31
N MET A 1155 3.57 22.40 -33.33
CA MET A 1155 3.30 23.11 -32.06
C MET A 1155 3.92 22.38 -30.86
N PRO A 1156 5.24 22.50 -30.63
CA PRO A 1156 5.93 21.72 -29.61
C PRO A 1156 5.57 22.14 -28.17
N SER A 1157 4.96 23.31 -27.97
CA SER A 1157 4.61 23.84 -26.64
C SER A 1157 3.15 23.66 -26.27
N LEU A 1158 2.29 23.17 -27.19
CA LEU A 1158 0.85 23.11 -26.98
C LEU A 1158 0.51 22.03 -25.94
N LYS A 1159 -0.15 22.45 -24.85
CA LYS A 1159 -0.56 21.61 -23.73
C LYS A 1159 -2.06 21.37 -23.70
N GLU A 1160 -2.84 22.37 -24.10
CA GLU A 1160 -4.30 22.34 -24.07
C GLU A 1160 -4.89 22.69 -25.43
N LEU A 1161 -5.82 21.85 -25.89
CA LEU A 1161 -6.58 22.07 -27.10
C LEU A 1161 -8.07 21.95 -26.81
N ASN A 1162 -8.83 23.01 -27.06
CA ASN A 1162 -10.28 22.99 -26.94
C ASN A 1162 -10.93 23.18 -28.32
N VAL A 1163 -11.67 22.17 -28.79
CA VAL A 1163 -12.44 22.21 -30.05
C VAL A 1163 -13.91 21.83 -29.79
N SER A 1164 -14.38 22.18 -28.60
CA SER A 1164 -15.71 21.81 -28.12
C SER A 1164 -16.83 22.55 -28.84
N ARG A 1165 -18.03 21.96 -28.86
CA ARG A 1165 -19.27 22.53 -29.41
C ARG A 1165 -20.39 22.34 -28.40
N MET A 1166 -21.25 23.34 -28.24
CA MET A 1166 -22.56 23.24 -27.58
C MET A 1166 -23.28 21.93 -27.92
N TYR A 1167 -23.83 21.28 -26.91
CA TYR A 1167 -24.49 19.98 -27.05
C TYR A 1167 -25.76 20.00 -27.91
N THR A 1168 -26.33 21.16 -28.22
CA THR A 1168 -27.43 21.32 -29.18
C THR A 1168 -26.96 21.29 -30.64
N GLN A 1169 -25.67 21.44 -30.88
CA GLN A 1169 -25.04 21.51 -32.20
C GLN A 1169 -23.98 20.40 -32.31
N GLN A 1170 -24.43 19.15 -32.34
CA GLN A 1170 -23.58 17.95 -32.33
C GLN A 1170 -23.05 17.61 -33.74
N ILE A 1171 -21.92 16.91 -33.83
CA ILE A 1171 -21.45 16.26 -35.07
C ILE A 1171 -21.39 14.75 -34.82
N LYS A 1172 -22.05 13.98 -35.68
CA LYS A 1172 -21.76 12.55 -35.88
C LYS A 1172 -20.48 12.47 -36.71
N SER A 1173 -19.37 12.13 -36.07
CA SER A 1173 -18.05 12.20 -36.69
C SER A 1173 -17.88 11.06 -37.70
N GLN A 1174 -17.42 11.36 -38.91
CA GLN A 1174 -16.94 10.36 -39.86
C GLN A 1174 -15.61 9.80 -39.37
N ALA A 1175 -15.38 8.52 -39.65
CA ALA A 1175 -14.13 7.84 -39.31
C ALA A 1175 -12.88 8.55 -39.87
N THR A 1176 -12.99 9.25 -41.00
CA THR A 1176 -11.91 10.06 -41.60
C THR A 1176 -11.52 11.25 -40.72
N THR A 1177 -12.51 11.92 -40.13
CA THR A 1177 -12.32 13.06 -39.22
C THR A 1177 -11.65 12.60 -37.93
N VAL A 1178 -12.16 11.53 -37.32
CA VAL A 1178 -11.59 10.94 -36.09
C VAL A 1178 -10.16 10.47 -36.32
N LYS A 1179 -9.90 9.78 -37.44
CA LYS A 1179 -8.54 9.35 -37.80
C LYS A 1179 -7.59 10.54 -37.96
N SER A 1180 -8.03 11.60 -38.61
CA SER A 1180 -7.24 12.82 -38.80
C SER A 1180 -6.96 13.51 -37.45
N PHE A 1181 -7.94 13.54 -36.55
CA PHE A 1181 -7.80 14.03 -35.17
C PHE A 1181 -6.77 13.21 -34.38
N VAL A 1182 -6.90 11.87 -34.37
CA VAL A 1182 -5.96 10.99 -33.65
C VAL A 1182 -4.53 11.15 -34.18
N GLN A 1183 -4.35 11.29 -35.51
CA GLN A 1183 -3.07 11.58 -36.14
C GLN A 1183 -2.55 13.00 -35.85
N CYS A 1184 -3.43 13.97 -35.64
CA CYS A 1184 -3.05 15.30 -35.17
C CYS A 1184 -2.47 15.24 -33.76
N VAL A 1185 -3.18 14.58 -32.84
CA VAL A 1185 -2.74 14.43 -31.45
C VAL A 1185 -1.39 13.73 -31.35
N SER A 1186 -1.14 12.67 -32.14
CA SER A 1186 0.14 11.98 -32.14
C SER A 1186 1.33 12.84 -32.61
N ARG A 1187 1.07 13.92 -33.35
CA ARG A 1187 2.08 14.90 -33.80
C ARG A 1187 2.35 16.02 -32.78
N LEU A 1188 1.61 16.06 -31.66
CA LEU A 1188 1.65 17.13 -30.66
C LEU A 1188 2.18 16.60 -29.32
N PRO A 1189 3.52 16.46 -29.15
CA PRO A 1189 4.12 15.67 -28.06
C PRO A 1189 3.87 16.23 -26.65
N SER A 1190 3.60 17.53 -26.54
CA SER A 1190 3.38 18.21 -25.25
C SER A 1190 1.91 18.28 -24.83
N LEU A 1191 0.99 17.74 -25.65
CA LEU A 1191 -0.44 17.83 -25.39
C LEU A 1191 -0.83 16.97 -24.19
N VAL A 1192 -1.53 17.55 -23.23
CA VAL A 1192 -1.95 16.89 -21.98
C VAL A 1192 -3.46 16.90 -21.80
N PHE A 1193 -4.15 17.93 -22.31
CA PHE A 1193 -5.58 18.07 -22.12
C PHE A 1193 -6.29 18.44 -23.41
N ILE A 1194 -7.34 17.69 -23.74
CA ILE A 1194 -8.19 17.94 -24.90
C ILE A 1194 -9.62 18.09 -24.44
N GLN A 1195 -10.23 19.23 -24.75
CA GLN A 1195 -11.66 19.44 -24.61
C GLN A 1195 -12.32 19.21 -25.98
N PHE A 1196 -13.16 18.19 -26.06
CA PHE A 1196 -13.74 17.65 -27.28
C PHE A 1196 -15.26 17.45 -27.13
N TYR A 1197 -15.92 18.32 -26.37
CA TYR A 1197 -17.36 18.19 -26.10
C TYR A 1197 -18.18 18.42 -27.37
N GLY A 1198 -19.32 17.72 -27.51
CA GLY A 1198 -20.24 17.89 -28.64
C GLY A 1198 -19.86 17.12 -29.90
N TRP A 1199 -18.78 16.33 -29.84
CA TRP A 1199 -18.41 15.34 -30.83
C TRP A 1199 -18.93 13.98 -30.38
N LEU A 1200 -19.75 13.34 -31.21
CA LEU A 1200 -20.25 12.01 -30.93
C LEU A 1200 -19.19 11.00 -31.40
N LEU A 1201 -18.65 10.23 -30.45
CA LEU A 1201 -17.64 9.20 -30.65
C LEU A 1201 -18.23 7.86 -30.21
N ASP A 1202 -18.04 6.83 -31.01
CA ASP A 1202 -18.43 5.47 -30.66
C ASP A 1202 -17.32 4.72 -29.89
N ALA A 1203 -17.54 3.44 -29.59
CA ALA A 1203 -16.57 2.62 -28.88
C ALA A 1203 -15.30 2.34 -29.70
N GLU A 1204 -15.38 2.27 -31.03
CA GLU A 1204 -14.23 2.03 -31.91
C GLU A 1204 -13.35 3.28 -32.02
N ASP A 1205 -13.96 4.45 -32.11
CA ASP A 1205 -13.29 5.76 -32.12
C ASP A 1205 -12.48 5.96 -30.83
N LEU A 1206 -13.09 5.70 -29.67
CA LEU A 1206 -12.42 5.79 -28.37
C LEU A 1206 -11.28 4.79 -28.26
N LYS A 1207 -11.47 3.57 -28.79
CA LYS A 1207 -10.40 2.55 -28.83
C LYS A 1207 -9.23 3.00 -29.71
N MET A 1208 -9.51 3.66 -30.84
CA MET A 1208 -8.47 4.23 -31.71
C MET A 1208 -7.65 5.30 -30.97
N PHE A 1209 -8.33 6.18 -30.23
CA PHE A 1209 -7.66 7.19 -29.40
C PHE A 1209 -6.80 6.56 -28.29
N GLU A 1210 -7.34 5.60 -27.53
CA GLU A 1210 -6.58 4.94 -26.46
C GLU A 1210 -5.37 4.16 -27.01
N THR A 1211 -5.49 3.51 -28.17
CA THR A 1211 -4.36 2.80 -28.82
C THR A 1211 -3.24 3.77 -29.23
N MET A 1212 -3.59 4.93 -29.79
CA MET A 1212 -2.61 5.97 -30.11
C MET A 1212 -1.98 6.56 -28.85
N LYS A 1213 -2.81 6.80 -27.83
CA LYS A 1213 -2.39 7.38 -26.55
C LYS A 1213 -1.32 6.52 -25.88
N GLU A 1214 -1.34 5.20 -25.98
CA GLU A 1214 -0.27 4.32 -25.47
C GLU A 1214 1.13 4.63 -26.04
N GLN A 1215 1.21 5.17 -27.26
CA GLN A 1215 2.48 5.55 -27.89
C GLN A 1215 2.83 7.03 -27.71
N HIS A 1216 1.91 7.82 -27.13
CA HIS A 1216 2.08 9.25 -26.94
C HIS A 1216 3.05 9.57 -25.79
N PRO A 1217 3.87 10.65 -25.86
CA PRO A 1217 4.77 11.03 -24.78
C PRO A 1217 4.11 11.31 -23.43
N GLN A 1218 2.86 11.75 -23.49
CA GLN A 1218 2.01 12.00 -22.32
C GLN A 1218 0.98 10.88 -22.10
N SER A 1219 1.24 9.63 -22.48
CA SER A 1219 0.22 8.56 -22.54
C SER A 1219 -0.65 8.44 -21.27
N LYS A 1220 -0.04 8.53 -20.08
CA LYS A 1220 -0.77 8.45 -18.80
C LYS A 1220 -1.48 9.75 -18.39
N ARG A 1221 -1.02 10.91 -18.86
CA ARG A 1221 -1.57 12.23 -18.51
C ARG A 1221 -2.52 12.82 -19.54
N LEU A 1222 -2.44 12.36 -20.79
CA LEU A 1222 -3.28 12.81 -21.89
C LEU A 1222 -4.74 12.46 -21.59
N LYS A 1223 -5.51 13.50 -21.29
CA LYS A 1223 -6.93 13.39 -20.95
C LYS A 1223 -7.79 13.94 -22.08
N LEU A 1224 -8.78 13.16 -22.47
CA LEU A 1224 -9.82 13.54 -23.43
C LEU A 1224 -11.11 13.79 -22.66
N SER A 1225 -11.53 15.05 -22.56
CA SER A 1225 -12.81 15.43 -21.98
C SER A 1225 -13.83 15.66 -23.10
N TRP A 1226 -14.68 14.68 -23.33
CA TRP A 1226 -15.64 14.67 -24.45
C TRP A 1226 -17.10 14.53 -23.98
N GLN A 1227 -17.32 14.13 -22.73
CA GLN A 1227 -18.65 13.87 -22.18
C GLN A 1227 -19.30 15.15 -21.63
N TRP A 1228 -20.53 15.44 -22.06
CA TRP A 1228 -21.34 16.53 -21.54
C TRP A 1228 -22.01 16.15 -20.21
N MET A 1229 -21.91 17.03 -19.21
CA MET A 1229 -22.68 16.89 -17.97
C MET A 1229 -23.95 17.74 -18.04
N LEU A 1230 -25.12 17.11 -18.07
CA LEU A 1230 -26.42 17.80 -18.25
C LEU A 1230 -27.41 17.43 -17.12
N PRO A 1231 -28.35 18.33 -16.78
CA PRO A 1231 -29.37 18.06 -15.74
C PRO A 1231 -30.42 17.02 -16.18
N PHE A 1232 -30.46 16.67 -17.45
CA PHE A 1232 -31.36 15.69 -18.07
C PHE A 1232 -30.57 14.63 -18.85
N SER A 1233 -31.17 13.46 -19.03
CA SER A 1233 -30.63 12.40 -19.90
C SER A 1233 -31.05 12.63 -21.36
N PRO A 1234 -30.22 12.27 -22.34
CA PRO A 1234 -30.60 12.34 -23.75
C PRO A 1234 -31.77 11.40 -24.08
N ILE A 1235 -32.54 11.74 -25.11
CA ILE A 1235 -33.54 10.85 -25.69
C ILE A 1235 -32.80 9.88 -26.62
N LEU A 1236 -32.88 8.58 -26.30
CA LEU A 1236 -32.24 7.53 -27.11
C LEU A 1236 -33.16 7.10 -28.25
N GLN A 1237 -32.63 7.09 -29.47
CA GLN A 1237 -33.27 6.48 -30.63
C GLN A 1237 -32.53 5.19 -31.00
N GLU A 1238 -33.30 4.17 -31.39
CA GLU A 1238 -32.79 2.90 -31.90
C GLU A 1238 -32.36 2.98 -33.36
#